data_AF-A0A1B0C504-F1
#
_entry.id   AF-A0A1B0C504-F1
#
_cell.length_a   1.000
_cell.length_b   1.000
_cell.length_c   1.000
_cell.angle_alpha   90.00
_cell.angle_beta   90.00
_cell.angle_gamma   90.00
#
_symmetry.space_group_name_H-M   'P 1'
#
loop_
_entity.id
_entity.type
_entity.pdbx_description
1 polymer ?
#
loop_
_entity_poly.entity_id
_entity_poly.type
_entity_poly.pdbx_seq_one_letter_code
_entity_poly.pdbx_strand_id
1 'polypeptide(L)'
;MMSAKDSNTAFTISTFNLTCNIKETKRLDDEYDPFVYRDQKSGTSTRDAFLHLLKSSLGTGILAMPMAFLNAGIVFGLVGTLSVGLLCTYCVHILVQTSHGICRKIRVPFLGFAETAEKVFQHGPLSLRKWSNFAKQFVDGSLMATYYAAACVDIVFIATSFRDVINCDLDLNWQIRFYIALTLIPCLFIGQIRDLKWLVPFSAIANLFVIVTFAITLYYMFNESLVFDDKPYIAKASQLPLFFATVIFAMEGIGVVMPVENSMKTPQHFLGCPSVLNMAMLIVVTLYATIGFFGYITYGSEVRGSITLNLPYGAPLADAAKILMALAILFTFGLQFYIPNDILWSKIKHKFDPKSHNIAQILLRTGIILISGGVAAAIPNLEPFISLVGAVFFSLLGIFVPSFVETAFLWPNHLGCFKWKLIKNVILCILAILALIAGATASIIEIININNDVPENIAQCHAYDMNFLLLLHIKFILLSKIDKNAGAKVDKPMQIHLSFAGNDETKRKKSYFMLSFTYIHTDTVRDIVVTWSTELKSRTSVCKYGRRHVEFAEENIDGPTLFIDQGVNRRRQFIHRVLLKNLTENVCYKYYCGSDLGWSPEYWFCVPQTDENWSPSLAIYGNMGLTHAFILPFLHDDIQQGMYDVVVHNGNFASGLNVDDGQRGDLFMKEVEAIAAYVPNFSHYRNRFTMPGNADGLYYSFNLGPVHFLAFSTEVYFFTHKYGYEPYCNQFDWLQHELIESDKPENRLKRPWIITYGHRPMYCSNKNDHSCTRPENEVRVGLPDDDLMGLEELFFRYGVDVQMWSHENSYERTWPLYNYTVVGGPNPDLYYEPYAPIHIITGSAGGSGEREKFLEPIPRWSAFRSKDYGYTRLKAYNKTHLYIEQFSADQRSITDHFWIVKSSHCSSG
;
A
#
# COMPACT_ATOMS: atom_id res chain seq x y z
N MET A 1 -69.44 34.24 -14.40
CA MET A 1 -69.70 35.65 -14.03
C MET A 1 -68.76 35.99 -12.87
N MET A 2 -67.79 36.91 -13.13
CA MET A 2 -67.09 37.86 -12.21
C MET A 2 -66.50 37.35 -10.87
N SER A 3 -65.34 37.79 -10.35
CA SER A 3 -64.27 38.74 -10.73
C SER A 3 -63.14 38.61 -9.69
N ALA A 4 -61.91 38.92 -10.11
CA ALA A 4 -60.67 39.00 -9.31
C ALA A 4 -60.60 40.21 -8.35
N LYS A 5 -59.65 40.18 -7.39
CA LYS A 5 -58.66 41.26 -7.14
C LYS A 5 -57.56 40.90 -6.12
N ASP A 6 -56.34 41.29 -6.48
CA ASP A 6 -55.06 41.23 -5.76
C ASP A 6 -54.95 42.18 -4.55
N SER A 7 -53.98 41.90 -3.65
CA SER A 7 -53.10 42.94 -3.11
C SER A 7 -51.75 42.39 -2.59
N ASN A 8 -50.66 42.98 -3.12
CA ASN A 8 -49.27 42.86 -2.66
C ASN A 8 -49.05 43.63 -1.34
N THR A 9 -48.10 43.19 -0.51
CA THR A 9 -47.25 44.10 0.27
C THR A 9 -45.89 43.47 0.61
N ALA A 10 -44.84 44.27 0.39
CA ALA A 10 -43.44 43.95 0.51
C ALA A 10 -42.95 43.89 1.96
N PHE A 11 -41.87 43.15 2.22
CA PHE A 11 -41.09 43.24 3.46
C PHE A 11 -39.64 43.63 3.19
N THR A 12 -39.23 44.70 3.85
CA THR A 12 -37.94 45.38 3.79
C THR A 12 -36.90 44.71 4.69
N ILE A 13 -35.65 44.66 4.24
CA ILE A 13 -34.48 44.25 5.02
C ILE A 13 -33.94 45.46 5.79
N SER A 14 -33.81 45.35 7.12
CA SER A 14 -32.84 46.13 7.90
C SER A 14 -32.32 45.33 9.10
N THR A 15 -31.03 45.50 9.32
CA THR A 15 -30.05 44.67 10.05
C THR A 15 -29.89 44.99 11.55
N PHE A 16 -29.64 43.93 12.34
CA PHE A 16 -28.78 43.81 13.56
C PHE A 16 -29.10 44.74 14.78
N ASN A 17 -29.08 44.31 16.06
CA ASN A 17 -28.18 43.40 16.75
C ASN A 17 -28.64 43.09 18.20
N LEU A 18 -28.25 41.90 18.73
CA LEU A 18 -28.15 41.45 20.15
C LEU A 18 -29.44 41.42 21.01
N THR A 19 -29.78 40.37 21.77
CA THR A 19 -29.01 39.33 22.47
C THR A 19 -29.97 38.15 22.72
N CYS A 20 -29.57 36.89 22.49
CA CYS A 20 -30.28 35.77 23.08
C CYS A 20 -29.31 34.77 23.69
N ASN A 21 -29.54 34.55 24.98
CA ASN A 21 -28.74 33.78 25.91
C ASN A 21 -28.91 32.28 25.59
N ILE A 22 -27.92 31.66 24.96
CA ILE A 22 -27.93 30.22 24.69
C ILE A 22 -27.47 29.52 25.98
N LYS A 23 -28.43 28.88 26.67
CA LYS A 23 -28.11 27.79 27.60
C LYS A 23 -27.54 26.63 26.78
N GLU A 24 -26.26 26.35 27.00
CA GLU A 24 -25.54 25.20 26.48
C GLU A 24 -26.34 23.91 26.70
N THR A 25 -26.81 23.31 25.61
CA THR A 25 -27.18 21.90 25.59
C THR A 25 -25.99 21.16 24.99
N LYS A 26 -25.28 20.41 25.83
CA LYS A 26 -24.13 19.57 25.46
C LYS A 26 -24.46 18.72 24.22
N ARG A 27 -23.79 18.98 23.10
CA ARG A 27 -23.59 17.99 22.05
C ARG A 27 -22.68 16.90 22.62
N LEU A 28 -23.13 15.66 22.59
CA LEU A 28 -22.25 14.50 22.69
C LEU A 28 -21.42 14.47 21.40
N ASP A 29 -20.21 15.00 21.46
CA ASP A 29 -19.17 14.76 20.48
C ASP A 29 -18.68 13.32 20.70
N ASP A 30 -18.98 12.39 19.80
CA ASP A 30 -18.27 11.11 19.78
C ASP A 30 -16.82 11.41 19.36
N GLU A 31 -15.90 11.37 20.33
CA GLU A 31 -14.47 11.58 20.16
C GLU A 31 -13.92 10.49 19.23
N TYR A 32 -13.42 10.88 18.04
CA TYR A 32 -12.86 9.93 17.08
C TYR A 32 -11.67 9.19 17.71
N ASP A 33 -11.80 7.88 17.91
CA ASP A 33 -10.72 7.02 18.40
C ASP A 33 -9.97 6.36 17.22
N PRO A 34 -8.74 6.82 16.87
CA PRO A 34 -7.96 6.26 15.76
C PRO A 34 -7.63 4.78 15.94
N PHE A 35 -7.62 4.26 17.17
CA PHE A 35 -7.23 2.87 17.44
C PHE A 35 -8.28 1.85 17.03
N VAL A 36 -9.57 2.25 17.02
CA VAL A 36 -10.69 1.38 16.60
C VAL A 36 -10.65 1.15 15.08
N TYR A 37 -10.13 2.11 14.32
CA TYR A 37 -10.07 2.06 12.85
C TYR A 37 -8.75 1.47 12.31
N ARG A 38 -7.92 0.88 13.16
CA ARG A 38 -6.72 0.11 12.75
C ARG A 38 -7.09 -1.36 12.55
N ASP A 39 -6.34 -2.07 11.70
CA ASP A 39 -6.56 -3.50 11.49
C ASP A 39 -6.10 -4.34 12.69
N GLN A 40 -7.03 -4.64 13.60
CA GLN A 40 -6.73 -5.40 14.83
C GLN A 40 -6.60 -6.92 14.60
N LYS A 41 -7.00 -7.45 13.43
CA LYS A 41 -7.03 -8.91 13.18
C LYS A 41 -5.67 -9.47 12.72
N SER A 42 -4.92 -8.74 11.90
CA SER A 42 -3.62 -9.14 11.35
C SER A 42 -2.40 -8.53 12.06
N GLY A 43 -2.62 -7.74 13.12
CA GLY A 43 -1.55 -6.99 13.80
C GLY A 43 -0.57 -7.83 14.63
N THR A 44 0.57 -7.23 14.96
CA THR A 44 1.60 -7.72 15.88
C THR A 44 1.05 -7.77 17.32
N SER A 45 1.28 -8.86 18.06
CA SER A 45 0.83 -8.96 19.45
C SER A 45 1.61 -7.98 20.36
N THR A 46 1.09 -7.65 21.55
CA THR A 46 1.79 -6.78 22.51
C THR A 46 3.18 -7.34 22.87
N ARG A 47 3.30 -8.66 23.01
CA ARG A 47 4.57 -9.35 23.28
C ARG A 47 5.52 -9.25 22.10
N ASP A 48 5.03 -9.47 20.88
CA ASP A 48 5.87 -9.41 19.69
C ASP A 48 6.34 -7.97 19.45
N ALA A 49 5.48 -6.97 19.63
CA ALA A 49 5.84 -5.56 19.54
C ALA A 49 6.91 -5.16 20.58
N PHE A 50 6.78 -5.66 21.81
CA PHE A 50 7.81 -5.53 22.84
C PHE A 50 9.15 -6.13 22.42
N LEU A 51 9.14 -7.37 21.89
CA LEU A 51 10.36 -8.02 21.40
C LEU A 51 10.96 -7.30 20.19
N HIS A 52 10.13 -6.73 19.30
CA HIS A 52 10.58 -5.92 18.17
C HIS A 52 11.26 -4.63 18.61
N LEU A 53 10.67 -3.90 19.58
CA LEU A 53 11.29 -2.70 20.15
C LEU A 53 12.59 -3.04 20.89
N LEU A 54 12.57 -4.05 21.76
CA LEU A 54 13.75 -4.48 22.50
C LEU A 54 14.89 -4.90 21.56
N LYS A 55 14.58 -5.67 20.52
CA LYS A 55 15.54 -6.03 19.48
C LYS A 55 16.13 -4.80 18.79
N SER A 56 15.25 -3.91 18.31
CA SER A 56 15.72 -2.75 17.54
C SER A 56 16.54 -1.79 18.39
N SER A 57 16.23 -1.68 19.68
CA SER A 57 16.89 -0.76 20.59
C SER A 57 18.11 -1.33 21.29
N LEU A 58 18.36 -2.64 21.27
CA LEU A 58 19.58 -3.24 21.81
C LEU A 58 20.76 -3.17 20.83
N GLY A 59 20.50 -3.33 19.53
CA GLY A 59 21.42 -3.07 18.42
C GLY A 59 22.88 -3.50 18.62
N THR A 60 23.79 -2.87 17.87
CA THR A 60 25.25 -2.92 18.09
C THR A 60 25.71 -1.91 19.14
N GLY A 61 24.86 -0.91 19.42
CA GLY A 61 25.12 0.16 20.37
C GLY A 61 25.43 -0.30 21.80
N ILE A 62 24.81 -1.40 22.26
CA ILE A 62 25.10 -1.99 23.57
C ILE A 62 26.59 -2.31 23.75
N LEU A 63 27.27 -2.71 22.69
CA LEU A 63 28.65 -3.14 22.73
C LEU A 63 29.62 -1.96 22.84
N ALA A 64 29.19 -0.76 22.44
CA ALA A 64 29.96 0.48 22.54
C ALA A 64 29.77 1.20 23.90
N MET A 65 28.83 0.75 24.74
CA MET A 65 28.55 1.38 26.04
C MET A 65 29.77 1.50 26.98
N PRO A 66 30.69 0.52 27.05
CA PRO A 66 31.90 0.66 27.87
C PRO A 66 32.77 1.85 27.45
N MET A 67 32.82 2.18 26.15
CA MET A 67 33.54 3.37 25.67
C MET A 67 32.84 4.66 26.07
N ALA A 68 31.51 4.65 26.14
CA ALA A 68 30.79 5.78 26.69
C ALA A 68 31.24 6.03 28.15
N PHE A 69 31.34 4.97 28.96
CA PHE A 69 31.81 5.08 30.35
C PHE A 69 33.28 5.48 30.46
N LEU A 70 34.15 5.09 29.53
CA LEU A 70 35.51 5.63 29.43
C LEU A 70 35.51 7.16 29.24
N ASN A 71 34.62 7.67 28.40
CA ASN A 71 34.49 9.10 28.11
C ASN A 71 33.70 9.90 29.16
N ALA A 72 33.09 9.22 30.14
CA ALA A 72 32.26 9.84 31.19
C ALA A 72 32.80 9.67 32.61
N GLY A 73 33.51 8.58 32.90
CA GLY A 73 33.79 8.13 34.25
C GLY A 73 32.63 7.32 34.84
N ILE A 74 32.88 6.64 35.96
CA ILE A 74 31.99 5.61 36.49
C ILE A 74 30.65 6.20 36.97
N VAL A 75 30.68 7.29 37.75
CA VAL A 75 29.47 7.88 38.37
C VAL A 75 28.69 8.69 37.34
N PHE A 76 29.38 9.56 36.59
CA PHE A 76 28.71 10.35 35.55
C PHE A 76 28.20 9.45 34.41
N GLY A 77 28.93 8.39 34.05
CA GLY A 77 28.49 7.41 33.07
C GLY A 77 27.18 6.74 33.49
N LEU A 78 27.10 6.24 34.73
CA LEU A 78 25.91 5.58 35.24
C LEU A 78 24.69 6.53 35.29
N VAL A 79 24.84 7.69 35.93
CA VAL A 79 23.75 8.68 36.05
C VAL A 79 23.38 9.25 34.69
N GLY A 80 24.38 9.52 33.85
CA GLY A 80 24.22 10.05 32.51
C GLY A 80 23.47 9.09 31.58
N THR A 81 23.82 7.80 31.58
CA THR A 81 23.14 6.79 30.75
C THR A 81 21.67 6.65 31.17
N LEU A 82 21.37 6.63 32.47
CA LEU A 82 19.99 6.63 32.96
C LEU A 82 19.23 7.90 32.54
N SER A 83 19.87 9.07 32.66
CA SER A 83 19.26 10.36 32.33
C SER A 83 18.98 10.51 30.84
N VAL A 84 19.95 10.17 29.99
CA VAL A 84 19.80 10.16 28.52
C VAL A 84 18.76 9.11 28.11
N GLY A 85 18.72 7.97 28.78
CA GLY A 85 17.69 6.95 28.58
C GLY A 85 16.27 7.44 28.81
N LEU A 86 16.04 8.09 29.95
CA LEU A 86 14.76 8.71 30.25
C LEU A 86 14.42 9.82 29.25
N LEU A 87 15.40 10.63 28.86
CA LEU A 87 15.26 11.68 27.86
C LEU A 87 14.83 11.11 26.49
N CYS A 88 15.54 10.12 25.96
CA CYS A 88 15.21 9.50 24.68
C CYS A 88 13.83 8.83 24.73
N THR A 89 13.54 8.10 25.81
CA THR A 89 12.21 7.48 26.03
C THR A 89 11.11 8.54 26.03
N TYR A 90 11.36 9.67 26.70
CA TYR A 90 10.43 10.79 26.74
C TYR A 90 10.19 11.41 25.36
N CYS A 91 11.25 11.60 24.55
CA CYS A 91 11.13 12.11 23.19
C CYS A 91 10.32 11.17 22.28
N VAL A 92 10.50 9.85 22.40
CA VAL A 92 9.67 8.87 21.70
C VAL A 92 8.21 8.97 22.17
N HIS A 93 7.99 9.11 23.47
CA HIS A 93 6.67 9.22 24.06
C HIS A 93 5.90 10.43 23.53
N ILE A 94 6.51 11.62 23.51
CA ILE A 94 5.86 12.83 22.97
C ILE A 94 5.61 12.73 21.46
N LEU A 95 6.48 12.04 20.71
CA LEU A 95 6.28 11.82 19.27
C LEU A 95 5.03 10.98 19.02
N VAL A 96 4.92 9.83 19.70
CA VAL A 96 3.78 8.92 19.55
C VAL A 96 2.49 9.58 20.01
N GLN A 97 2.51 10.29 21.16
CA GLN A 97 1.34 11.06 21.62
C GLN A 97 0.93 12.14 20.63
N THR A 98 1.89 12.85 20.04
CA THR A 98 1.61 13.87 19.03
C THR A 98 1.03 13.24 17.77
N SER A 99 1.53 12.07 17.36
CA SER A 99 0.98 11.29 16.24
C SER A 99 -0.47 10.87 16.51
N HIS A 100 -0.77 10.33 17.70
CA HIS A 100 -2.14 10.01 18.11
C HIS A 100 -3.05 11.24 18.09
N GLY A 101 -2.57 12.37 18.61
CA GLY A 101 -3.31 13.63 18.65
C GLY A 101 -3.63 14.18 17.26
N ILE A 102 -2.66 14.17 16.33
CA ILE A 102 -2.92 14.61 14.96
C ILE A 102 -3.83 13.63 14.22
N CYS A 103 -3.66 12.32 14.42
CA CYS A 103 -4.54 11.28 13.87
C CYS A 103 -6.00 11.53 14.28
N ARG A 104 -6.25 11.88 15.55
CA ARG A 104 -7.58 12.29 16.03
C ARG A 104 -8.11 13.53 15.31
N LYS A 105 -7.26 14.54 15.15
CA LYS A 105 -7.62 15.82 14.53
C LYS A 105 -7.96 15.69 13.05
N ILE A 106 -7.25 14.83 12.30
CA ILE A 106 -7.45 14.64 10.85
C ILE A 106 -8.26 13.39 10.50
N ARG A 107 -8.71 12.65 11.51
CA ARG A 107 -9.52 11.41 11.38
C ARG A 107 -8.88 10.34 10.50
N VAL A 108 -7.60 10.04 10.73
CA VAL A 108 -6.90 8.90 10.09
C VAL A 108 -6.45 7.90 11.16
N PRO A 109 -6.35 6.60 10.84
CA PRO A 109 -6.07 5.57 11.85
C PRO A 109 -4.62 5.61 12.35
N PHE A 110 -3.66 5.91 11.48
CA PHE A 110 -2.24 6.01 11.85
C PHE A 110 -1.44 6.86 10.86
N LEU A 111 -0.24 7.27 11.27
CA LEU A 111 0.73 8.00 10.45
C LEU A 111 2.13 7.44 10.69
N GLY A 112 3.01 7.51 9.70
CA GLY A 112 4.45 7.30 9.90
C GLY A 112 5.11 8.54 10.54
N PHE A 113 6.42 8.47 10.77
CA PHE A 113 7.14 9.58 11.40
C PHE A 113 7.15 10.83 10.51
N ALA A 114 7.49 10.68 9.23
CA ALA A 114 7.52 11.80 8.28
C ALA A 114 6.13 12.38 8.01
N GLU A 115 5.11 11.53 7.88
CA GLU A 115 3.72 11.98 7.72
C GLU A 115 3.20 12.70 8.97
N THR A 116 3.60 12.26 10.16
CA THR A 116 3.26 12.96 11.41
C THR A 116 3.79 14.38 11.38
N ALA A 117 5.07 14.58 11.01
CA ALA A 117 5.66 15.91 10.87
C ALA A 117 4.96 16.76 9.80
N GLU A 118 4.66 16.18 8.63
CA GLU A 118 3.93 16.83 7.55
C GLU A 118 2.56 17.35 8.01
N LYS A 119 1.75 16.46 8.62
CA LYS A 119 0.36 16.76 9.00
C LYS A 119 0.27 17.73 10.15
N VAL A 120 1.22 17.66 11.09
CA VAL A 120 1.33 18.65 12.17
C VAL A 120 1.61 20.05 11.61
N PHE A 121 2.55 20.18 10.67
CA PHE A 121 2.83 21.48 10.05
C PHE A 121 1.64 21.97 9.22
N GLN A 122 1.01 21.08 8.45
CA GLN A 122 -0.15 21.39 7.61
C GLN A 122 -1.35 21.92 8.42
N HIS A 123 -1.58 21.37 9.62
CA HIS A 123 -2.70 21.74 10.50
C HIS A 123 -2.28 22.60 11.71
N GLY A 124 -1.03 23.02 11.74
CA GLY A 124 -0.42 23.85 12.78
C GLY A 124 -0.57 25.35 12.50
N PRO A 125 0.26 26.20 13.13
CA PRO A 125 0.22 27.64 12.95
C PRO A 125 0.44 28.07 11.49
N LEU A 126 -0.23 29.15 11.08
CA LEU A 126 -0.25 29.64 9.70
C LEU A 126 1.15 29.84 9.09
N SER A 127 2.13 30.26 9.90
CA SER A 127 3.53 30.45 9.47
C SER A 127 4.23 29.14 9.10
N LEU A 128 3.90 28.03 9.77
CA LEU A 128 4.55 26.73 9.57
C LEU A 128 3.91 25.91 8.44
N ARG A 129 2.67 26.21 8.04
CA ARG A 129 1.95 25.42 7.01
C ARG A 129 2.69 25.32 5.68
N LYS A 130 3.38 26.38 5.26
CA LYS A 130 4.17 26.41 4.02
C LYS A 130 5.36 25.45 4.04
N TRP A 131 5.80 25.06 5.25
CA TRP A 131 6.95 24.20 5.48
C TRP A 131 6.55 22.73 5.67
N SER A 132 5.28 22.34 5.47
CA SER A 132 4.83 20.95 5.68
C SER A 132 5.60 19.94 4.81
N ASN A 133 5.77 20.26 3.52
CA ASN A 133 6.53 19.41 2.60
C ASN A 133 8.00 19.35 2.98
N PHE A 134 8.58 20.48 3.41
CA PHE A 134 9.95 20.51 3.90
C PHE A 134 10.12 19.63 5.14
N ALA A 135 9.21 19.70 6.11
CA ALA A 135 9.24 18.87 7.31
C ALA A 135 9.20 17.37 6.97
N LYS A 136 8.33 16.95 6.05
CA LYS A 136 8.29 15.57 5.56
C LYS A 136 9.63 15.13 4.95
N GLN A 137 10.13 15.93 4.01
CA GLN A 137 11.37 15.60 3.28
C GLN A 137 12.59 15.62 4.19
N PHE A 138 12.61 16.51 5.19
CA PHE A 138 13.64 16.55 6.22
C PHE A 138 13.65 15.26 7.04
N VAL A 139 12.51 14.81 7.55
CA VAL A 139 12.42 13.57 8.34
C VAL A 139 12.79 12.35 7.51
N ASP A 140 12.25 12.21 6.29
CA ASP A 140 12.61 11.09 5.38
C ASP A 140 14.11 11.10 5.03
N GLY A 141 14.65 12.28 4.68
CA GLY A 141 16.05 12.44 4.30
C GLY A 141 17.00 12.18 5.45
N SER A 142 16.68 12.68 6.64
CA SER A 142 17.44 12.40 7.87
C SER A 142 17.37 10.92 8.23
N LEU A 143 16.21 10.27 8.11
CA LEU A 143 16.06 8.84 8.40
C LEU A 143 16.92 8.00 7.44
N MET A 144 16.91 8.33 6.15
CA MET A 144 17.77 7.69 5.16
C MET A 144 19.27 7.89 5.47
N ALA A 145 19.67 9.13 5.78
CA ALA A 145 21.06 9.44 6.09
C ALA A 145 21.56 8.71 7.34
N THR A 146 20.68 8.54 8.34
CA THR A 146 20.95 7.76 9.56
C THR A 146 21.26 6.30 9.22
N TYR A 147 20.39 5.63 8.46
CA TYR A 147 20.59 4.22 8.10
C TYR A 147 21.81 4.00 7.19
N TYR A 148 22.09 4.93 6.27
CA TYR A 148 23.30 4.83 5.45
C TYR A 148 24.58 5.10 6.25
N ALA A 149 24.53 5.95 7.27
CA ALA A 149 25.67 6.15 8.16
C ALA A 149 25.88 4.94 9.10
N ALA A 150 24.80 4.33 9.60
CA ALA A 150 24.86 3.07 10.33
C ALA A 150 25.44 1.93 9.48
N ALA A 151 25.07 1.86 8.19
CA ALA A 151 25.65 0.91 7.24
C ALA A 151 27.18 1.03 7.11
N CYS A 152 27.74 2.24 7.20
CA CYS A 152 29.20 2.43 7.25
C CYS A 152 29.81 1.86 8.53
N VAL A 153 29.18 2.12 9.69
CA VAL A 153 29.62 1.59 11.00
C VAL A 153 29.63 0.06 10.97
N ASP A 154 28.57 -0.56 10.45
CA ASP A 154 28.45 -2.00 10.32
C ASP A 154 29.57 -2.60 9.48
N ILE A 155 29.91 -1.97 8.34
CA ILE A 155 31.02 -2.42 7.48
C ILE A 155 32.35 -2.38 8.24
N VAL A 156 32.64 -1.30 8.98
CA VAL A 156 33.86 -1.18 9.79
C VAL A 156 33.87 -2.23 10.91
N PHE A 157 32.73 -2.46 11.56
CA PHE A 157 32.61 -3.44 12.63
C PHE A 157 32.88 -4.87 12.14
N ILE A 158 32.23 -5.26 11.04
CA ILE A 158 32.39 -6.61 10.46
C ILE A 158 33.86 -6.80 10.05
N ALA A 159 34.46 -5.82 9.37
CA ALA A 159 35.84 -5.86 8.94
C ALA A 159 36.83 -5.96 10.12
N THR A 160 36.61 -5.20 11.20
CA THR A 160 37.47 -5.23 12.40
C THR A 160 37.35 -6.56 13.15
N SER A 161 36.15 -7.11 13.25
CA SER A 161 35.91 -8.42 13.87
C SER A 161 36.60 -9.55 13.10
N PHE A 162 36.50 -9.55 11.76
CA PHE A 162 37.19 -10.54 10.93
C PHE A 162 38.71 -10.37 10.97
N ARG A 163 39.22 -9.14 10.92
CA ARG A 163 40.66 -8.87 11.06
C ARG A 163 41.21 -9.48 12.33
N ASP A 164 40.57 -9.22 13.47
CA ASP A 164 41.08 -9.62 14.79
C ASP A 164 41.15 -11.14 14.96
N VAL A 165 40.26 -11.89 14.31
CA VAL A 165 40.27 -13.36 14.33
C VAL A 165 41.24 -13.91 13.28
N ILE A 166 41.10 -13.48 12.01
CA ILE A 166 41.86 -14.05 10.88
C ILE A 166 43.35 -13.76 10.99
N ASN A 167 43.75 -12.53 11.34
CA ASN A 167 45.17 -12.21 11.50
C ASN A 167 45.81 -13.00 12.65
N CYS A 168 45.07 -13.22 13.74
CA CYS A 168 45.56 -13.95 14.91
C CYS A 168 45.69 -15.46 14.63
N ASP A 169 44.66 -16.08 14.05
CA ASP A 169 44.60 -17.54 13.88
C ASP A 169 45.40 -18.06 12.69
N LEU A 170 45.56 -17.23 11.64
CA LEU A 170 46.28 -17.60 10.41
C LEU A 170 47.67 -16.93 10.30
N ASP A 171 48.10 -16.19 11.33
CA ASP A 171 49.37 -15.43 11.35
C ASP A 171 49.51 -14.49 10.14
N LEU A 172 48.42 -13.79 9.80
CA LEU A 172 48.36 -12.83 8.70
C LEU A 172 48.50 -11.39 9.22
N ASN A 173 49.08 -10.50 8.41
CA ASN A 173 49.27 -9.09 8.75
C ASN A 173 48.58 -8.15 7.75
N TRP A 174 47.35 -8.45 7.38
CA TRP A 174 46.59 -7.64 6.43
C TRP A 174 46.02 -6.37 7.08
N GLN A 175 46.05 -5.27 6.31
CA GLN A 175 45.49 -3.99 6.75
C GLN A 175 43.96 -4.03 6.81
N ILE A 176 43.37 -3.25 7.73
CA ILE A 176 41.91 -3.19 7.92
C ILE A 176 41.14 -2.82 6.65
N ARG A 177 41.71 -1.98 5.78
CA ARG A 177 41.11 -1.56 4.49
C ARG A 177 40.84 -2.75 3.57
N PHE A 178 41.68 -3.78 3.62
CA PHE A 178 41.47 -5.02 2.86
C PHE A 178 40.26 -5.80 3.38
N TYR A 179 40.11 -5.90 4.71
CA TYR A 179 38.94 -6.53 5.33
C TYR A 179 37.65 -5.77 5.05
N ILE A 180 37.70 -4.44 4.95
CA ILE A 180 36.57 -3.61 4.50
C ILE A 180 36.19 -3.99 3.07
N ALA A 181 37.15 -4.06 2.15
CA ALA A 181 36.89 -4.47 0.76
C ALA A 181 36.30 -5.90 0.66
N LEU A 182 36.80 -6.84 1.47
CA LEU A 182 36.27 -8.20 1.56
C LEU A 182 34.83 -8.22 2.07
N THR A 183 34.51 -7.38 3.06
CA THR A 183 33.17 -7.24 3.66
C THR A 183 32.15 -6.68 2.66
N LEU A 184 32.57 -5.86 1.69
CA LEU A 184 31.67 -5.35 0.66
C LEU A 184 31.06 -6.45 -0.20
N ILE A 185 31.76 -7.57 -0.41
CA ILE A 185 31.27 -8.69 -1.23
C ILE A 185 29.95 -9.25 -0.66
N PRO A 186 29.90 -9.77 0.60
CA PRO A 186 28.64 -10.24 1.17
C PRO A 186 27.61 -9.12 1.38
N CYS A 187 28.02 -7.89 1.72
CA CYS A 187 27.12 -6.75 1.81
C CYS A 187 26.42 -6.44 0.48
N LEU A 188 27.13 -6.56 -0.66
CA LEU A 188 26.55 -6.40 -1.99
C LEU A 188 25.50 -7.47 -2.27
N PHE A 189 25.75 -8.74 -1.93
CA PHE A 189 24.75 -9.80 -2.12
C PHE A 189 23.49 -9.57 -1.27
N ILE A 190 23.65 -9.33 0.02
CA ILE A 190 22.53 -9.13 0.96
C ILE A 190 21.77 -7.83 0.65
N GLY A 191 22.49 -6.75 0.31
CA GLY A 191 21.88 -5.45 -0.01
C GLY A 191 21.05 -5.43 -1.29
N GLN A 192 21.17 -6.45 -2.15
CA GLN A 192 20.30 -6.62 -3.32
C GLN A 192 18.94 -7.24 -3.00
N ILE A 193 18.71 -7.76 -1.78
CA ILE A 193 17.42 -8.34 -1.41
C ILE A 193 16.34 -7.24 -1.35
N ARG A 194 15.27 -7.41 -2.12
CA ARG A 194 14.22 -6.38 -2.32
C ARG A 194 12.92 -6.67 -1.60
N ASP A 195 12.67 -7.91 -1.19
CA ASP A 195 11.48 -8.22 -0.42
C ASP A 195 11.87 -8.48 1.02
N LEU A 196 11.27 -7.70 1.93
CA LEU A 196 11.48 -7.83 3.36
C LEU A 196 11.27 -9.26 3.86
N LYS A 197 10.34 -10.01 3.24
CA LYS A 197 10.03 -11.41 3.56
C LYS A 197 11.26 -12.32 3.55
N TRP A 198 12.18 -12.11 2.60
CA TRP A 198 13.40 -12.93 2.50
C TRP A 198 14.44 -12.57 3.57
N LEU A 199 14.39 -11.35 4.15
CA LEU A 199 15.29 -10.90 5.21
C LEU A 199 14.84 -11.35 6.61
N VAL A 200 13.56 -11.65 6.80
CA VAL A 200 12.98 -12.11 8.08
C VAL A 200 13.75 -13.29 8.72
N PRO A 201 14.02 -14.42 8.03
CA PRO A 201 14.71 -15.56 8.65
C PRO A 201 16.15 -15.22 9.07
N PHE A 202 16.89 -14.45 8.26
CA PHE A 202 18.23 -13.97 8.62
C PHE A 202 18.21 -13.11 9.88
N SER A 203 17.17 -12.30 10.03
CA SER A 203 16.97 -11.46 11.21
C SER A 203 16.72 -12.28 12.49
N ALA A 204 16.08 -13.45 12.39
CA ALA A 204 15.90 -14.36 13.53
C ALA A 204 17.21 -15.04 13.93
N ILE A 205 18.02 -15.47 12.95
CA ILE A 205 19.35 -16.04 13.18
C ILE A 205 20.30 -14.99 13.80
N ALA A 206 20.28 -13.76 13.28
CA ALA A 206 21.07 -12.66 13.81
C ALA A 206 20.81 -12.44 15.31
N ASN A 207 19.54 -12.48 15.73
CA ASN A 207 19.18 -12.34 17.14
C ASN A 207 19.78 -13.46 18.01
N LEU A 208 19.75 -14.70 17.53
CA LEU A 208 20.35 -15.83 18.25
C LEU A 208 21.86 -15.60 18.42
N PHE A 209 22.54 -15.17 17.37
CA PHE A 209 23.97 -14.87 17.40
C PHE A 209 24.30 -13.72 18.37
N VAL A 210 23.49 -12.66 18.42
CA VAL A 210 23.66 -11.58 19.40
C VAL A 210 23.52 -12.09 20.83
N ILE A 211 22.49 -12.88 21.12
CA ILE A 211 22.26 -13.43 22.48
C ILE A 211 23.43 -14.32 22.91
N VAL A 212 23.89 -15.22 22.03
CA VAL A 212 25.02 -16.12 22.31
C VAL A 212 26.30 -15.32 22.53
N THR A 213 26.59 -14.35 21.65
CA THR A 213 27.75 -13.47 21.79
C THR A 213 27.70 -12.73 23.12
N PHE A 214 26.55 -12.17 23.47
CA PHE A 214 26.35 -11.41 24.70
C PHE A 214 26.63 -12.27 25.94
N ALA A 215 26.14 -13.52 25.96
CA ALA A 215 26.41 -14.46 27.04
C ALA A 215 27.91 -14.77 27.17
N ILE A 216 28.62 -14.95 26.06
CA ILE A 216 30.07 -15.16 26.05
C ILE A 216 30.81 -13.91 26.55
N THR A 217 30.40 -12.72 26.11
CA THR A 217 30.99 -11.45 26.58
C THR A 217 30.80 -11.27 28.07
N LEU A 218 29.61 -11.54 28.61
CA LEU A 218 29.37 -11.50 30.06
C LEU A 218 30.24 -12.52 30.81
N TYR A 219 30.38 -13.74 30.28
CA TYR A 219 31.25 -14.76 30.86
C TYR A 219 32.70 -14.27 31.01
N TYR A 220 33.30 -13.73 29.94
CA TYR A 220 34.67 -13.20 30.02
C TYR A 220 34.76 -11.97 30.93
N MET A 221 33.79 -11.06 30.84
CA MET A 221 33.77 -9.83 31.64
C MET A 221 33.78 -10.10 33.15
N PHE A 222 32.97 -11.06 33.62
CA PHE A 222 32.88 -11.39 35.04
C PHE A 222 33.93 -12.40 35.52
N ASN A 223 34.69 -13.01 34.60
CA ASN A 223 35.80 -13.89 34.96
C ASN A 223 37.13 -13.13 35.13
N GLU A 224 37.21 -11.90 34.62
CA GLU A 224 38.30 -10.95 34.87
C GLU A 224 38.12 -10.23 36.21
N SER A 225 39.21 -9.71 36.79
CA SER A 225 39.15 -8.98 38.06
C SER A 225 38.50 -7.60 37.90
N LEU A 226 37.49 -7.29 38.72
CA LEU A 226 36.86 -5.97 38.76
C LEU A 226 37.75 -4.98 39.54
N VAL A 227 38.45 -4.10 38.82
CA VAL A 227 39.36 -3.11 39.42
C VAL A 227 38.70 -1.74 39.51
N PHE A 228 38.58 -1.17 40.71
CA PHE A 228 37.96 0.15 40.92
C PHE A 228 38.96 1.28 41.15
N ASP A 229 40.16 0.96 41.64
CA ASP A 229 41.01 1.91 42.37
C ASP A 229 41.69 3.00 41.52
N ASP A 230 41.59 2.94 40.19
CA ASP A 230 42.27 3.88 39.26
C ASP A 230 41.33 4.55 38.23
N LYS A 231 40.01 4.45 38.43
CA LYS A 231 39.02 4.93 37.44
C LYS A 231 38.36 6.24 37.87
N PRO A 232 38.33 7.28 37.01
CA PRO A 232 37.72 8.54 37.36
C PRO A 232 36.22 8.40 37.61
N TYR A 233 35.73 9.01 38.68
CA TYR A 233 34.28 9.13 38.94
C TYR A 233 33.58 9.98 37.87
N ILE A 234 34.26 11.02 37.39
CA ILE A 234 33.84 11.92 36.32
C ILE A 234 35.06 12.17 35.41
N ALA A 235 34.90 11.93 34.11
CA ALA A 235 35.93 12.17 33.10
C ALA A 235 36.11 13.66 32.79
N LYS A 236 37.06 13.99 31.90
CA LYS A 236 37.30 15.38 31.50
C LYS A 236 36.10 15.95 30.76
N ALA A 237 35.76 17.21 31.03
CA ALA A 237 34.61 17.88 30.40
C ALA A 237 34.65 17.86 28.86
N SER A 238 35.85 17.81 28.26
CA SER A 238 36.04 17.70 26.80
C SER A 238 35.61 16.35 26.20
N GLN A 239 35.50 15.29 27.01
CA GLN A 239 35.12 13.94 26.57
C GLN A 239 33.61 13.68 26.72
N LEU A 240 32.92 14.45 27.57
CA LEU A 240 31.48 14.30 27.79
C LEU A 240 30.64 14.40 26.51
N PRO A 241 30.96 15.23 25.49
CA PRO A 241 30.25 15.20 24.23
C PRO A 241 30.30 13.84 23.50
N LEU A 242 31.44 13.15 23.53
CA LEU A 242 31.59 11.80 22.95
C LEU A 242 30.74 10.78 23.72
N PHE A 243 30.68 10.90 25.06
CA PHE A 243 29.75 10.10 25.87
C PHE A 243 28.30 10.31 25.45
N PHE A 244 27.81 11.55 25.43
CA PHE A 244 26.42 11.84 25.08
C PHE A 244 26.08 11.33 23.68
N ALA A 245 26.97 11.54 22.70
CA ALA A 245 26.77 11.07 21.34
C ALA A 245 26.73 9.54 21.24
N THR A 246 27.62 8.84 21.96
CA THR A 246 27.65 7.36 21.99
C THR A 246 26.42 6.77 22.66
N VAL A 247 25.95 7.34 23.78
CA VAL A 247 24.73 6.88 24.46
C VAL A 247 23.49 7.15 23.60
N ILE A 248 23.40 8.33 22.97
CA ILE A 248 22.29 8.67 22.06
C ILE A 248 22.28 7.73 20.84
N PHE A 249 23.46 7.42 20.28
CA PHE A 249 23.60 6.42 19.21
C PHE A 249 23.15 5.04 19.70
N ALA A 250 23.60 4.61 20.87
CA ALA A 250 23.26 3.30 21.39
C ALA A 250 21.74 3.16 21.59
N MET A 251 21.07 4.25 21.95
CA MET A 251 19.62 4.31 22.14
C MET A 251 18.83 4.50 20.84
N GLU A 252 19.45 4.22 19.69
CA GLU A 252 18.78 4.17 18.41
C GLU A 252 17.56 3.23 18.44
N GLY A 253 16.45 3.70 17.87
CA GLY A 253 15.26 2.90 17.60
C GLY A 253 14.11 3.71 16.99
N ILE A 254 14.28 5.03 16.84
CA ILE A 254 13.21 5.94 16.42
C ILE A 254 12.57 5.56 15.07
N GLY A 255 13.35 4.98 14.15
CA GLY A 255 12.88 4.56 12.84
C GLY A 255 11.91 3.36 12.86
N VAL A 256 11.92 2.55 13.92
CA VAL A 256 11.01 1.40 14.06
C VAL A 256 9.82 1.67 14.98
N VAL A 257 9.88 2.74 15.80
CA VAL A 257 8.82 3.07 16.78
C VAL A 257 7.46 3.16 16.11
N MET A 258 7.32 4.03 15.10
CA MET A 258 6.04 4.26 14.43
C MET A 258 5.57 3.01 13.65
N PRO A 259 6.41 2.33 12.84
CA PRO A 259 6.01 1.06 12.22
C PRO A 259 5.55 -0.01 13.21
N VAL A 260 6.25 -0.19 14.33
CA VAL A 260 5.87 -1.18 15.36
C VAL A 260 4.55 -0.80 15.99
N GLU A 261 4.39 0.45 16.45
CA GLU A 261 3.15 0.96 17.05
C GLU A 261 1.94 0.85 16.09
N ASN A 262 2.14 1.21 14.83
CA ASN A 262 1.12 1.15 13.79
C ASN A 262 0.69 -0.29 13.46
N SER A 263 1.58 -1.26 13.65
CA SER A 263 1.31 -2.68 13.39
C SER A 263 0.61 -3.41 14.56
N MET A 264 0.47 -2.80 15.74
CA MET A 264 -0.02 -3.50 16.94
C MET A 264 -1.52 -3.81 16.89
N LYS A 265 -1.91 -5.01 17.36
CA LYS A 265 -3.33 -5.37 17.59
C LYS A 265 -4.00 -4.46 18.63
N THR A 266 -3.27 -4.08 19.67
CA THR A 266 -3.76 -3.25 20.79
C THR A 266 -2.83 -2.05 20.99
N PRO A 267 -2.89 -1.02 20.12
CA PRO A 267 -1.95 0.11 20.15
C PRO A 267 -1.99 0.92 21.45
N GLN A 268 -3.12 0.87 22.19
CA GLN A 268 -3.24 1.52 23.49
C GLN A 268 -2.20 0.99 24.50
N HIS A 269 -1.78 -0.27 24.36
CA HIS A 269 -0.73 -0.89 25.18
C HIS A 269 0.66 -0.32 24.89
N PHE A 270 0.87 0.42 23.79
CA PHE A 270 2.20 0.94 23.45
C PHE A 270 2.67 1.96 24.49
N LEU A 271 1.81 2.91 24.86
CA LEU A 271 2.03 3.91 25.92
C LEU A 271 1.24 3.63 27.21
N GLY A 272 0.05 3.01 27.11
CA GLY A 272 -0.80 2.61 28.25
C GLY A 272 -0.48 1.19 28.73
N CYS A 273 -1.09 0.70 29.82
CA CYS A 273 -0.73 -0.57 30.46
C CYS A 273 -0.83 -1.80 29.51
N PRO A 274 0.20 -2.67 29.38
CA PRO A 274 1.45 -2.79 30.16
C PRO A 274 2.61 -1.87 29.73
N SER A 275 2.39 -0.93 28.82
CA SER A 275 3.32 0.12 28.37
C SER A 275 4.56 -0.46 27.69
N VAL A 276 4.35 -1.03 26.51
CA VAL A 276 5.39 -1.67 25.68
C VAL A 276 6.64 -0.81 25.56
N LEU A 277 6.50 0.49 25.26
CA LEU A 277 7.64 1.40 25.12
C LEU A 277 8.45 1.51 26.41
N ASN A 278 7.82 1.88 27.52
CA ASN A 278 8.53 2.10 28.79
C ASN A 278 9.17 0.80 29.32
N MET A 279 8.50 -0.35 29.18
CA MET A 279 9.06 -1.63 29.59
C MET A 279 10.26 -2.03 28.74
N ALA A 280 10.19 -1.86 27.42
CA ALA A 280 11.33 -2.13 26.52
C ALA A 280 12.50 -1.19 26.84
N MET A 281 12.25 0.11 26.96
CA MET A 281 13.29 1.09 27.26
C MET A 281 13.90 0.90 28.64
N LEU A 282 13.12 0.56 29.67
CA LEU A 282 13.66 0.26 31.01
C LEU A 282 14.69 -0.88 30.95
N ILE A 283 14.38 -1.95 30.23
CA ILE A 283 15.29 -3.10 30.07
C ILE A 283 16.53 -2.69 29.28
N VAL A 284 16.37 -1.96 28.16
CA VAL A 284 17.49 -1.48 27.34
C VAL A 284 18.42 -0.59 28.15
N VAL A 285 17.90 0.41 28.85
CA VAL A 285 18.68 1.36 29.65
C VAL A 285 19.43 0.63 30.77
N THR A 286 18.78 -0.33 31.43
CA THR A 286 19.39 -1.12 32.50
C THR A 286 20.54 -1.98 31.97
N LEU A 287 20.33 -2.65 30.83
CA LEU A 287 21.37 -3.44 30.18
C LEU A 287 22.55 -2.56 29.73
N TYR A 288 22.28 -1.36 29.20
CA TYR A 288 23.31 -0.42 28.75
C TYR A 288 24.14 0.11 29.91
N ALA A 289 23.46 0.49 31.00
CA ALA A 289 24.13 0.90 32.24
C ALA A 289 24.99 -0.25 32.80
N THR A 290 24.47 -1.48 32.81
CA THR A 290 25.19 -2.66 33.31
C THR A 290 26.43 -2.95 32.49
N ILE A 291 26.29 -3.05 31.16
CA ILE A 291 27.41 -3.36 30.26
C ILE A 291 28.42 -2.23 30.22
N GLY A 292 27.97 -0.98 30.16
CA GLY A 292 28.87 0.18 30.20
C GLY A 292 29.67 0.23 31.50
N PHE A 293 29.01 0.07 32.65
CA PHE A 293 29.63 0.11 33.97
C PHE A 293 30.63 -1.03 34.16
N PHE A 294 30.18 -2.29 34.03
CA PHE A 294 31.05 -3.45 34.26
C PHE A 294 32.12 -3.60 33.19
N GLY A 295 31.80 -3.30 31.92
CA GLY A 295 32.78 -3.32 30.84
C GLY A 295 33.90 -2.31 31.06
N TYR A 296 33.58 -1.08 31.49
CA TYR A 296 34.60 -0.09 31.81
C TYR A 296 35.40 -0.45 33.06
N ILE A 297 34.75 -0.99 34.12
CA ILE A 297 35.45 -1.45 35.33
C ILE A 297 36.44 -2.57 35.02
N THR A 298 36.06 -3.49 34.14
CA THR A 298 36.88 -4.65 33.77
C THR A 298 38.08 -4.23 32.93
N TYR A 299 37.87 -3.46 31.85
CA TYR A 299 38.93 -3.17 30.87
C TYR A 299 39.62 -1.80 31.03
N GLY A 300 39.04 -0.87 31.80
CA GLY A 300 39.64 0.44 32.09
C GLY A 300 39.99 1.26 30.87
N SER A 301 41.26 1.69 30.74
CA SER A 301 41.73 2.46 29.59
C SER A 301 41.85 1.64 28.30
N GLU A 302 41.84 0.31 28.39
CA GLU A 302 41.99 -0.59 27.25
C GLU A 302 40.66 -0.88 26.54
N VAL A 303 39.54 -0.30 26.99
CA VAL A 303 38.26 -0.46 26.30
C VAL A 303 38.40 0.01 24.85
N ARG A 304 37.81 -0.74 23.93
CA ARG A 304 37.78 -0.44 22.50
C ARG A 304 36.37 -0.09 22.05
N GLY A 305 36.23 0.44 20.83
CA GLY A 305 34.95 0.84 20.22
C GLY A 305 33.78 -0.17 20.30
N SER A 306 34.08 -1.44 20.53
CA SER A 306 33.12 -2.48 20.92
C SER A 306 33.76 -3.44 21.92
N ILE A 307 33.01 -3.83 22.95
CA ILE A 307 33.49 -4.79 23.97
C ILE A 307 33.85 -6.16 23.41
N THR A 308 33.30 -6.56 22.26
CA THR A 308 33.71 -7.80 21.58
C THR A 308 35.17 -7.77 21.13
N LEU A 309 35.71 -6.57 20.88
CA LEU A 309 37.11 -6.36 20.52
C LEU A 309 38.06 -6.40 21.73
N ASN A 310 37.52 -6.43 22.95
CA ASN A 310 38.27 -6.60 24.19
C ASN A 310 38.40 -8.07 24.61
N LEU A 311 37.70 -8.99 23.95
CA LEU A 311 37.80 -10.43 24.23
C LEU A 311 39.19 -10.97 23.87
N PRO A 312 39.72 -11.94 24.64
CA PRO A 312 41.07 -12.45 24.47
C PRO A 312 41.31 -12.99 23.06
N TYR A 313 42.53 -12.84 22.58
CA TYR A 313 42.97 -13.33 21.27
C TYR A 313 43.33 -14.82 21.31
N GLY A 314 42.99 -15.55 20.25
CA GLY A 314 43.34 -16.97 20.08
C GLY A 314 42.57 -17.92 20.99
N ALA A 315 41.56 -17.43 21.72
CA ALA A 315 40.70 -18.26 22.55
C ALA A 315 39.46 -18.67 21.74
N PRO A 316 39.22 -19.97 21.47
CA PRO A 316 38.17 -20.40 20.53
C PRO A 316 36.77 -19.86 20.84
N LEU A 317 36.44 -19.72 22.13
CA LEU A 317 35.14 -19.18 22.55
C LEU A 317 35.03 -17.66 22.30
N ALA A 318 36.13 -16.91 22.47
CA ALA A 318 36.17 -15.48 22.19
C ALA A 318 36.12 -15.20 20.68
N ASP A 319 36.83 -15.99 19.89
CA ASP A 319 36.84 -15.84 18.43
C ASP A 319 35.50 -16.25 17.82
N ALA A 320 34.85 -17.29 18.38
CA ALA A 320 33.46 -17.62 18.04
C ALA A 320 32.51 -16.44 18.30
N ALA A 321 32.63 -15.75 19.45
CA ALA A 321 31.83 -14.56 19.76
C ALA A 321 32.07 -13.41 18.75
N LYS A 322 33.32 -13.15 18.36
CA LYS A 322 33.65 -12.14 17.34
C LYS A 322 33.04 -12.46 15.98
N ILE A 323 33.16 -13.72 15.53
CA ILE A 323 32.58 -14.19 14.24
C ILE A 323 31.05 -14.14 14.29
N LEU A 324 30.42 -14.65 15.35
CA LEU A 324 28.97 -14.67 15.48
C LEU A 324 28.40 -13.24 15.45
N MET A 325 29.06 -12.29 16.12
CA MET A 325 28.67 -10.89 16.07
C MET A 325 28.83 -10.29 14.68
N ALA A 326 29.95 -10.55 13.99
CA ALA A 326 30.16 -10.08 12.61
C ALA A 326 29.05 -10.60 11.66
N LEU A 327 28.67 -11.87 11.79
CA LEU A 327 27.57 -12.45 11.01
C LEU A 327 26.21 -11.88 11.40
N ALA A 328 25.97 -11.63 12.69
CA ALA A 328 24.72 -11.01 13.15
C ALA A 328 24.53 -9.60 12.57
N ILE A 329 25.61 -8.81 12.52
CA ILE A 329 25.60 -7.46 11.96
C ILE A 329 25.45 -7.52 10.45
N LEU A 330 26.11 -8.46 9.77
CA LEU A 330 25.94 -8.67 8.32
C LEU A 330 24.47 -8.97 7.94
N PHE A 331 23.76 -9.76 8.75
CA PHE A 331 22.34 -10.02 8.53
C PHE A 331 21.45 -8.82 8.91
N THR A 332 21.84 -8.05 9.92
CA THR A 332 21.14 -6.82 10.32
C THR A 332 21.28 -5.72 9.28
N PHE A 333 22.44 -5.60 8.65
CA PHE A 333 22.72 -4.69 7.54
C PHE A 333 21.69 -4.82 6.41
N GLY A 334 21.30 -6.04 6.02
CA GLY A 334 20.28 -6.24 4.98
C GLY A 334 18.93 -5.61 5.32
N LEU A 335 18.50 -5.76 6.58
CA LEU A 335 17.24 -5.20 7.07
C LEU A 335 17.30 -3.67 7.17
N GLN A 336 18.39 -3.12 7.73
CA GLN A 336 18.57 -1.67 7.87
C GLN A 336 18.75 -0.99 6.51
N PHE A 337 19.39 -1.66 5.55
CA PHE A 337 19.58 -1.14 4.20
C PHE A 337 18.29 -1.17 3.37
N TYR A 338 17.34 -2.07 3.66
CA TYR A 338 16.08 -2.17 2.93
C TYR A 338 15.23 -0.90 3.06
N ILE A 339 15.01 -0.42 4.29
CA ILE A 339 14.13 0.72 4.61
C ILE A 339 14.49 2.01 3.85
N PRO A 340 15.73 2.55 3.94
CA PRO A 340 16.08 3.80 3.28
C PRO A 340 16.09 3.68 1.75
N ASN A 341 16.32 2.48 1.20
CA ASN A 341 16.26 2.24 -0.24
C ASN A 341 14.82 2.20 -0.75
N ASP A 342 13.88 1.66 0.01
CA ASP A 342 12.46 1.70 -0.34
C ASP A 342 11.94 3.15 -0.33
N ILE A 343 12.29 3.93 0.71
CA ILE A 343 12.01 5.37 0.79
C ILE A 343 12.62 6.11 -0.39
N LEU A 344 13.91 5.90 -0.67
CA LEU A 344 14.61 6.56 -1.79
C LEU A 344 13.97 6.19 -3.13
N TRP A 345 13.69 4.91 -3.36
CA TRP A 345 13.09 4.44 -4.60
C TRP A 345 11.69 5.03 -4.82
N SER A 346 10.86 5.07 -3.78
CA SER A 346 9.52 5.70 -3.86
C SER A 346 9.59 7.16 -4.34
N LYS A 347 10.65 7.89 -3.96
CA LYS A 347 10.89 9.29 -4.32
C LYS A 347 11.49 9.47 -5.72
N ILE A 348 12.31 8.55 -6.22
CA ILE A 348 13.04 8.75 -7.50
C ILE A 348 12.56 7.88 -8.66
N LYS A 349 11.73 6.86 -8.41
CA LYS A 349 11.28 5.92 -9.46
C LYS A 349 10.65 6.60 -10.68
N HIS A 350 10.00 7.75 -10.48
CA HIS A 350 9.38 8.54 -11.54
C HIS A 350 10.40 9.18 -12.51
N LYS A 351 11.68 9.28 -12.12
CA LYS A 351 12.76 9.86 -12.94
C LYS A 351 13.40 8.84 -13.88
N PHE A 352 13.13 7.55 -13.68
CA PHE A 352 13.70 6.47 -14.48
C PHE A 352 12.61 5.83 -15.34
N ASP A 353 12.97 5.45 -16.57
CA ASP A 353 12.08 4.67 -17.42
C ASP A 353 11.74 3.32 -16.75
N PRO A 354 10.47 2.87 -16.78
CA PRO A 354 10.04 1.61 -16.18
C PRO A 354 10.88 0.39 -16.57
N LYS A 355 11.37 0.35 -17.81
CA LYS A 355 12.24 -0.73 -18.34
C LYS A 355 13.61 -0.78 -17.66
N SER A 356 14.09 0.39 -17.26
CA SER A 356 15.35 0.56 -16.56
C SER A 356 15.18 0.48 -15.05
N HIS A 357 13.97 0.32 -14.49
CA HIS A 357 13.75 0.31 -13.03
C HIS A 357 14.57 -0.76 -12.32
N ASN A 358 14.61 -1.98 -12.86
CA ASN A 358 15.42 -3.05 -12.27
C ASN A 358 16.91 -2.73 -12.28
N ILE A 359 17.44 -2.27 -13.42
CA ILE A 359 18.85 -1.91 -13.56
C ILE A 359 19.19 -0.70 -12.70
N ALA A 360 18.34 0.32 -12.69
CA ALA A 360 18.49 1.52 -11.88
C ALA A 360 18.50 1.20 -10.40
N GLN A 361 17.62 0.31 -9.91
CA GLN A 361 17.65 -0.14 -8.52
C GLN A 361 18.94 -0.91 -8.18
N ILE A 362 19.40 -1.81 -9.07
CA ILE A 362 20.65 -2.56 -8.87
C ILE A 362 21.82 -1.58 -8.78
N LEU A 363 21.92 -0.64 -9.73
CA LEU A 363 23.00 0.35 -9.79
C LEU A 363 22.95 1.31 -8.61
N LEU A 364 21.76 1.78 -8.22
CA LEU A 364 21.56 2.66 -7.08
C LEU A 364 22.00 1.98 -5.78
N ARG A 365 21.50 0.78 -5.50
CA ARG A 365 21.84 0.02 -4.29
C ARG A 365 23.33 -0.32 -4.24
N THR A 366 23.88 -0.79 -5.37
CA THR A 366 25.32 -1.07 -5.51
C THR A 366 26.14 0.19 -5.27
N GLY A 367 25.75 1.31 -5.88
CA GLY A 367 26.41 2.60 -5.72
C GLY A 367 26.43 3.07 -4.28
N ILE A 368 25.31 2.97 -3.56
CA ILE A 368 25.22 3.37 -2.14
C ILE A 368 26.11 2.47 -1.26
N ILE A 369 26.13 1.15 -1.49
CA ILE A 369 26.99 0.22 -0.74
C ILE A 369 28.47 0.53 -0.99
N LEU A 370 28.86 0.81 -2.24
CA LEU A 370 30.24 1.17 -2.58
C LEU A 370 30.64 2.52 -1.98
N ILE A 371 29.75 3.52 -1.96
CA ILE A 371 29.99 4.81 -1.29
C ILE A 371 30.15 4.58 0.21
N SER A 372 29.28 3.77 0.83
CA SER A 372 29.37 3.43 2.26
C SER A 372 30.68 2.74 2.58
N GLY A 373 31.12 1.80 1.72
CA GLY A 373 32.43 1.16 1.80
C GLY A 373 33.61 2.11 1.66
N GLY A 374 33.51 3.10 0.75
CA GLY A 374 34.52 4.14 0.58
C GLY A 374 34.64 5.04 1.82
N VAL A 375 33.51 5.43 2.42
CA VAL A 375 33.49 6.20 3.67
C VAL A 375 34.04 5.38 4.84
N ALA A 376 33.64 4.10 4.96
CA ALA A 376 34.18 3.17 5.94
C ALA A 376 35.71 2.99 5.81
N ALA A 377 36.22 2.90 4.56
CA ALA A 377 37.65 2.82 4.32
C ALA A 377 38.36 4.15 4.64
N ALA A 378 37.73 5.30 4.41
CA ALA A 378 38.31 6.60 4.74
C ALA A 378 38.51 6.80 6.25
N ILE A 379 37.56 6.32 7.06
CA ILE A 379 37.56 6.44 8.52
C ILE A 379 37.38 5.04 9.13
N PRO A 380 38.43 4.19 9.16
CA PRO A 380 38.33 2.80 9.60
C PRO A 380 38.30 2.63 11.13
N ASN A 381 38.09 3.71 11.88
CA ASN A 381 38.01 3.71 13.34
C ASN A 381 36.55 3.73 13.79
N LEU A 382 36.18 2.74 14.60
CA LEU A 382 34.79 2.48 14.96
C LEU A 382 34.19 3.56 15.89
N GLU A 383 34.93 3.99 16.91
CA GLU A 383 34.42 4.92 17.94
C GLU A 383 34.08 6.32 17.40
N PRO A 384 35.01 7.06 16.76
CA PRO A 384 34.69 8.40 16.28
C PRO A 384 33.55 8.39 15.25
N PHE A 385 33.41 7.28 14.52
CA PHE A 385 32.33 7.08 13.58
C PHE A 385 30.98 6.95 14.30
N ILE A 386 30.88 6.06 15.29
CA ILE A 386 29.68 5.86 16.12
C ILE A 386 29.23 7.19 16.75
N SER A 387 30.18 7.91 17.35
CA SER A 387 29.92 9.21 17.98
C SER A 387 29.44 10.25 16.97
N LEU A 388 30.05 10.33 15.78
CA LEU A 388 29.63 11.27 14.74
C LEU A 388 28.19 11.02 14.26
N VAL A 389 27.83 9.75 14.06
CA VAL A 389 26.47 9.36 13.66
C VAL A 389 25.47 9.68 14.77
N GLY A 390 25.80 9.36 16.01
CA GLY A 390 25.10 9.75 17.24
C GLY A 390 24.78 11.24 17.30
N ALA A 391 25.82 12.05 17.20
CA ALA A 391 25.74 13.49 17.36
C ALA A 391 24.87 14.14 16.27
N VAL A 392 25.09 13.79 15.00
CA VAL A 392 24.42 14.47 13.88
C VAL A 392 23.00 13.99 13.71
N PHE A 393 22.79 12.69 13.54
CA PHE A 393 21.51 12.19 13.05
C PHE A 393 20.51 11.97 14.18
N PHE A 394 20.94 11.37 15.29
CA PHE A 394 20.04 11.03 16.38
C PHE A 394 19.70 12.22 17.28
N SER A 395 20.59 13.20 17.44
CA SER A 395 20.21 14.46 18.09
C SER A 395 19.11 15.19 17.32
N LEU A 396 19.16 15.18 15.97
CA LEU A 396 18.14 15.80 15.13
C LEU A 396 16.83 14.99 15.11
N LEU A 397 16.88 13.70 14.79
CA LEU A 397 15.68 12.86 14.66
C LEU A 397 15.08 12.45 15.99
N GLY A 398 15.93 12.08 16.96
CA GLY A 398 15.51 11.49 18.23
C GLY A 398 15.08 12.53 19.25
N ILE A 399 15.60 13.76 19.20
CA ILE A 399 15.35 14.79 20.22
C ILE A 399 14.72 16.05 19.60
N PHE A 400 15.36 16.65 18.59
CA PHE A 400 14.92 17.92 18.01
C PHE A 400 13.53 17.82 17.34
N VAL A 401 13.36 16.86 16.41
CA VAL A 401 12.11 16.71 15.64
C VAL A 401 10.90 16.44 16.57
N PRO A 402 10.92 15.47 17.51
CA PRO A 402 9.81 15.25 18.43
C PRO A 402 9.42 16.49 19.23
N SER A 403 10.41 17.21 19.76
CA SER A 403 10.21 18.43 20.56
C SER A 403 9.60 19.56 19.75
N PHE A 404 10.05 19.73 18.50
CA PHE A 404 9.53 20.75 17.60
C PHE A 404 8.11 20.42 17.12
N VAL A 405 7.87 19.16 16.74
CA VAL A 405 6.56 18.69 16.23
C VAL A 405 5.51 18.76 17.34
N GLU A 406 5.82 18.36 18.58
CA GLU A 406 4.90 18.53 19.72
C GLU A 406 4.54 20.02 19.92
N THR A 407 5.53 20.91 19.84
CA THR A 407 5.31 22.36 19.98
C THR A 407 4.39 22.90 18.88
N ALA A 408 4.64 22.52 17.63
CA ALA A 408 3.83 22.94 16.49
C ALA A 408 2.38 22.42 16.57
N PHE A 409 2.20 21.20 17.09
CA PHE A 409 0.87 20.59 17.27
C PHE A 409 0.04 21.28 18.36
N LEU A 410 0.66 21.64 19.49
CA LEU A 410 -0.02 22.25 20.65
C LEU A 410 -0.24 23.76 20.51
N TRP A 411 0.34 24.39 19.50
CA TRP A 411 0.30 25.83 19.31
C TRP A 411 -1.08 26.34 18.83
N PRO A 412 -1.61 27.48 19.33
CA PRO A 412 -1.13 28.26 20.48
C PRO A 412 -1.79 27.88 21.81
N ASN A 413 -2.88 27.10 21.78
CA ASN A 413 -3.85 27.04 22.86
C ASN A 413 -3.65 25.87 23.86
N HIS A 414 -2.77 24.91 23.57
CA HIS A 414 -2.61 23.68 24.37
C HIS A 414 -1.21 23.53 25.00
N LEU A 415 -0.50 24.64 25.19
CA LEU A 415 0.87 24.68 25.74
C LEU A 415 0.94 24.55 27.28
N GLY A 416 -0.20 24.48 27.96
CA GLY A 416 -0.31 24.38 29.42
C GLY A 416 -0.11 25.72 30.15
N CYS A 417 -0.30 25.71 31.47
CA CYS A 417 -0.07 26.88 32.34
C CYS A 417 1.36 27.40 32.18
N PHE A 418 1.51 28.73 32.11
CA PHE A 418 2.80 29.42 31.85
C PHE A 418 3.54 28.95 30.59
N LYS A 419 2.85 28.28 29.65
CA LYS A 419 3.44 27.66 28.45
C LYS A 419 4.61 26.72 28.80
N TRP A 420 4.55 26.01 29.92
CA TRP A 420 5.66 25.16 30.38
C TRP A 420 6.11 24.13 29.34
N LYS A 421 5.19 23.59 28.52
CA LYS A 421 5.52 22.66 27.43
C LYS A 421 6.40 23.29 26.35
N LEU A 422 6.19 24.59 26.06
CA LEU A 422 7.03 25.36 25.16
C LEU A 422 8.44 25.51 25.74
N ILE A 423 8.57 25.89 27.00
CA ILE A 423 9.87 26.06 27.68
C ILE A 423 10.64 24.74 27.65
N LYS A 424 9.99 23.65 28.06
CA LYS A 424 10.54 22.29 28.02
C LYS A 424 11.03 21.93 26.61
N ASN A 425 10.21 22.11 25.58
CA ASN A 425 10.59 21.77 24.20
C ASN A 425 11.70 22.66 23.64
N VAL A 426 11.74 23.94 24.02
CA VAL A 426 12.86 24.83 23.66
C VAL A 426 14.16 24.35 24.30
N ILE A 427 14.14 23.94 25.57
CA ILE A 427 15.32 23.34 26.24
C ILE A 427 15.77 22.08 25.52
N LEU A 428 14.85 21.19 25.14
CA LEU A 428 15.17 19.97 24.39
C LEU A 428 15.78 20.27 23.01
N CYS A 429 15.23 21.25 22.28
CA CYS A 429 15.80 21.68 21.00
C CYS A 429 17.21 22.28 21.16
N ILE A 430 17.44 23.08 22.19
CA ILE A 430 18.77 23.62 22.49
C ILE A 430 19.74 22.49 22.83
N LEU A 431 19.33 21.56 23.70
CA LEU A 431 20.14 20.41 24.08
C LEU A 431 20.50 19.54 22.87
N ALA A 432 19.55 19.31 21.95
CA ALA A 432 19.79 18.59 20.70
C ALA A 432 20.83 19.29 19.80
N ILE A 433 20.74 20.63 19.67
CA ILE A 433 21.71 21.41 18.89
C ILE A 433 23.09 21.39 19.55
N LEU A 434 23.16 21.50 20.88
CA LEU A 434 24.41 21.41 21.63
C LEU A 434 25.05 20.03 21.50
N ALA A 435 24.26 18.95 21.64
CA ALA A 435 24.73 17.59 21.44
C ALA A 435 25.26 17.37 20.02
N LEU A 436 24.59 17.93 19.01
CA LEU A 436 25.05 17.90 17.62
C LEU A 436 26.38 18.62 17.45
N ILE A 437 26.49 19.88 17.87
CA ILE A 437 27.69 20.68 17.63
C ILE A 437 28.87 20.12 18.43
N ALA A 438 28.68 19.86 19.72
CA ALA A 438 29.73 19.37 20.59
C ALA A 438 30.17 17.96 20.21
N GLY A 439 29.23 17.04 19.96
CA GLY A 439 29.53 15.67 19.58
C GLY A 439 30.18 15.56 18.20
N ALA A 440 29.68 16.29 17.20
CA ALA A 440 30.27 16.29 15.86
C ALA A 440 31.68 16.89 15.89
N THR A 441 31.87 18.00 16.61
CA THR A 441 33.19 18.66 16.72
C THR A 441 34.19 17.74 17.43
N ALA A 442 33.81 17.12 18.54
CA ALA A 442 34.67 16.18 19.26
C ALA A 442 35.07 14.99 18.37
N SER A 443 34.11 14.40 17.67
CA SER A 443 34.35 13.25 16.78
C SER A 443 35.25 13.63 15.59
N ILE A 444 35.03 14.81 14.99
CA ILE A 444 35.87 15.28 13.87
C ILE A 444 37.30 15.56 14.33
N ILE A 445 37.48 16.19 15.49
CA ILE A 445 38.82 16.44 16.06
C ILE A 445 39.55 15.11 16.29
N GLU A 446 38.85 14.11 16.82
CA GLU A 446 39.40 12.78 17.03
C GLU A 446 39.81 12.10 15.72
N ILE A 447 38.96 12.17 14.69
CA ILE A 447 39.28 11.66 13.34
C ILE A 447 40.52 12.36 12.76
N ILE A 448 40.63 13.69 12.93
CA ILE A 448 41.77 14.47 12.43
C ILE A 448 43.06 14.08 13.17
N ASN A 449 43.00 13.97 14.49
CA ASN A 449 44.16 13.62 15.31
C ASN A 449 44.69 12.23 14.95
N ILE A 450 43.81 11.25 14.77
CA ILE A 450 44.22 9.88 14.38
C ILE A 450 44.91 9.86 13.01
N ASN A 451 44.48 10.71 12.07
CA ASN A 451 45.11 10.81 10.75
C ASN A 451 46.48 11.53 10.78
N ASN A 452 46.73 12.38 11.78
CA ASN A 452 47.98 13.11 11.93
C ASN A 452 49.09 12.32 12.65
N ASP A 453 48.75 11.29 13.43
CA ASP A 453 49.71 10.42 14.14
C ASP A 453 50.28 9.29 13.26
N VAL A 454 50.04 9.31 11.95
CA VAL A 454 50.65 8.34 11.01
C VAL A 454 52.13 8.74 10.78
N PRO A 455 53.11 7.90 11.12
CA PRO A 455 54.52 8.21 10.88
C PRO A 455 54.77 8.49 9.40
N GLU A 456 55.54 9.55 9.09
CA GLU A 456 55.87 10.07 7.75
C GLU A 456 56.46 9.05 6.75
N ASN A 457 56.70 7.80 7.16
CA ASN A 457 57.24 6.75 6.29
C ASN A 457 56.20 5.98 5.45
N ILE A 458 54.92 6.37 5.46
CA ILE A 458 53.87 5.74 4.60
C ILE A 458 53.46 6.64 3.41
N ALA A 459 54.14 7.77 3.19
CA ALA A 459 53.88 8.66 2.05
C ALA A 459 54.16 8.01 0.66
N GLN A 460 54.76 6.82 0.59
CA GLN A 460 54.99 6.09 -0.68
C GLN A 460 53.85 5.16 -1.12
N CYS A 461 52.84 4.87 -0.27
CA CYS A 461 51.71 4.01 -0.66
C CYS A 461 50.48 4.75 -1.22
N HIS A 462 50.44 6.08 -1.12
CA HIS A 462 49.33 6.89 -1.65
C HIS A 462 49.30 7.02 -3.19
N ALA A 463 50.26 6.43 -3.91
CA ALA A 463 50.34 6.51 -5.37
C ALA A 463 49.72 5.31 -6.12
N TYR A 464 49.30 4.24 -5.44
CA TYR A 464 48.79 3.03 -6.11
C TYR A 464 47.26 2.81 -6.06
N ASP A 465 46.49 3.64 -5.36
CA ASP A 465 45.07 3.34 -5.10
C ASP A 465 44.04 4.35 -5.66
N MET A 466 44.40 5.06 -6.73
CA MET A 466 43.43 5.83 -7.54
C MET A 466 43.25 5.27 -8.95
N ASN A 467 44.12 4.37 -9.40
CA ASN A 467 44.01 3.77 -10.73
C ASN A 467 43.03 2.59 -10.78
N PHE A 468 42.73 1.90 -9.67
CA PHE A 468 41.75 0.79 -9.68
C PHE A 468 40.30 1.29 -9.79
N LEU A 469 39.96 2.41 -9.15
CA LEU A 469 38.68 3.11 -9.29
C LEU A 469 38.54 3.82 -10.65
N LEU A 470 39.63 4.39 -11.20
CA LEU A 470 39.63 5.00 -12.53
C LEU A 470 39.62 3.96 -13.66
N LEU A 471 40.22 2.78 -13.47
CA LEU A 471 40.12 1.64 -14.39
C LEU A 471 38.70 1.06 -14.42
N LEU A 472 37.97 1.06 -13.31
CA LEU A 472 36.55 0.72 -13.29
C LEU A 472 35.69 1.78 -13.99
N HIS A 473 36.03 3.08 -13.86
CA HIS A 473 35.32 4.17 -14.54
C HIS A 473 35.60 4.22 -16.06
N ILE A 474 36.83 3.96 -16.49
CA ILE A 474 37.25 3.98 -17.90
C ILE A 474 36.81 2.69 -18.62
N LYS A 475 36.78 1.55 -17.92
CA LYS A 475 36.17 0.31 -18.46
C LYS A 475 34.64 0.43 -18.54
N PHE A 476 34.00 1.25 -17.69
CA PHE A 476 32.56 1.60 -17.79
C PHE A 476 32.25 2.52 -18.99
N ILE A 477 33.12 3.48 -19.31
CA ILE A 477 32.94 4.35 -20.48
C ILE A 477 33.22 3.58 -21.78
N LEU A 478 34.19 2.66 -21.79
CA LEU A 478 34.47 1.78 -22.94
C LEU A 478 33.44 0.64 -23.10
N LEU A 479 32.79 0.17 -22.04
CA LEU A 479 31.65 -0.75 -22.12
C LEU A 479 30.33 -0.04 -22.51
N SER A 480 30.28 1.29 -22.51
CA SER A 480 29.14 2.05 -23.07
C SER A 480 29.14 2.13 -24.61
N LYS A 481 30.17 1.60 -25.28
CA LYS A 481 30.30 1.66 -26.76
C LYS A 481 30.33 0.31 -27.48
N ILE A 482 30.15 -0.80 -26.78
CA ILE A 482 29.97 -2.12 -27.39
C ILE A 482 28.73 -2.76 -26.80
N ASP A 483 27.55 -2.26 -27.22
CA ASP A 483 26.48 -3.12 -27.72
C ASP A 483 25.44 -2.28 -28.48
N LYS A 484 25.87 -1.70 -29.60
CA LYS A 484 24.96 -1.36 -30.70
C LYS A 484 24.96 -2.56 -31.65
N ASN A 485 24.34 -3.67 -31.23
CA ASN A 485 23.52 -4.52 -32.09
C ASN A 485 22.85 -5.64 -31.29
N ALA A 486 21.53 -5.53 -31.16
CA ALA A 486 20.58 -6.58 -30.78
C ALA A 486 20.47 -6.97 -29.29
N GLY A 487 20.31 -5.99 -28.39
CA GLY A 487 19.59 -6.24 -27.14
C GLY A 487 18.10 -6.36 -27.43
N ALA A 488 17.56 -7.57 -27.47
CA ALA A 488 16.12 -7.80 -27.59
C ALA A 488 15.41 -7.04 -26.47
N LYS A 489 14.57 -6.06 -26.83
CA LYS A 489 13.80 -5.28 -25.86
C LYS A 489 12.83 -6.22 -25.16
N VAL A 490 13.08 -6.53 -23.90
CA VAL A 490 12.14 -7.31 -23.09
C VAL A 490 10.93 -6.44 -22.78
N ASP A 491 9.74 -6.93 -23.14
CA ASP A 491 8.47 -6.29 -22.84
C ASP A 491 7.53 -7.29 -22.20
N LYS A 492 7.18 -7.04 -20.94
CA LYS A 492 6.39 -7.98 -20.15
C LYS A 492 4.90 -7.67 -20.34
N PRO A 493 4.05 -8.70 -20.50
CA PRO A 493 2.59 -8.55 -20.42
C PRO A 493 2.16 -7.82 -19.15
N MET A 494 1.25 -6.86 -19.31
CA MET A 494 0.59 -6.12 -18.21
C MET A 494 -0.90 -6.02 -18.50
N GLN A 495 -1.69 -5.63 -17.49
CA GLN A 495 -3.15 -5.43 -17.63
C GLN A 495 -3.85 -6.74 -18.03
N ILE A 496 -3.36 -7.86 -17.49
CA ILE A 496 -3.82 -9.20 -17.83
C ILE A 496 -5.23 -9.39 -17.29
N HIS A 497 -6.14 -9.80 -18.16
CA HIS A 497 -7.51 -10.11 -17.77
C HIS A 497 -8.15 -11.18 -18.65
N LEU A 498 -9.17 -11.84 -18.09
CA LEU A 498 -9.94 -12.89 -18.72
C LEU A 498 -11.35 -12.40 -19.07
N SER A 499 -11.86 -12.88 -20.21
CA SER A 499 -13.25 -12.68 -20.64
C SER A 499 -13.75 -13.90 -21.41
N PHE A 500 -15.05 -14.18 -21.42
CA PHE A 500 -15.59 -15.21 -22.31
C PHE A 500 -15.52 -14.76 -23.77
N ALA A 501 -15.41 -15.73 -24.68
CA ALA A 501 -15.33 -15.47 -26.10
C ALA A 501 -16.70 -15.09 -26.69
N GLY A 502 -16.69 -14.10 -27.59
CA GLY A 502 -17.76 -13.89 -28.55
C GLY A 502 -17.61 -14.80 -29.75
N ASN A 503 -18.71 -15.35 -30.26
CA ASN A 503 -18.71 -16.13 -31.49
C ASN A 503 -18.36 -15.19 -32.68
N ASP A 504 -17.19 -15.42 -33.29
CA ASP A 504 -16.75 -14.95 -34.62
C ASP A 504 -15.69 -13.81 -34.68
N GLU A 505 -14.41 -14.18 -34.83
CA GLU A 505 -13.28 -13.28 -35.11
C GLU A 505 -13.16 -12.88 -36.60
N THR A 506 -13.92 -13.49 -37.52
CA THR A 506 -13.56 -13.45 -38.96
C THR A 506 -14.06 -12.24 -39.76
N LYS A 507 -14.80 -11.28 -39.16
CA LYS A 507 -15.42 -10.16 -39.91
C LYS A 507 -14.99 -8.73 -39.52
N ARG A 508 -13.82 -8.51 -38.92
CA ARG A 508 -13.28 -7.15 -38.72
C ARG A 508 -12.43 -6.66 -39.90
N LYS A 509 -13.02 -6.51 -41.09
CA LYS A 509 -12.39 -5.75 -42.19
C LYS A 509 -12.90 -4.31 -42.20
N LYS A 510 -11.95 -3.37 -42.35
CA LYS A 510 -12.14 -1.93 -42.57
C LYS A 510 -13.36 -1.62 -43.44
N SER A 511 -14.32 -0.85 -42.92
CA SER A 511 -15.21 -0.03 -43.75
C SER A 511 -15.67 1.21 -42.98
N TYR A 512 -15.35 2.38 -43.54
CA TYR A 512 -16.10 3.60 -43.34
C TYR A 512 -17.46 3.43 -44.03
N PHE A 513 -18.55 3.73 -43.33
CA PHE A 513 -19.94 3.74 -43.81
C PHE A 513 -20.55 2.37 -44.23
N MET A 514 -21.80 2.17 -43.78
CA MET A 514 -22.84 1.24 -44.25
C MET A 514 -23.06 -0.08 -43.48
N LEU A 515 -24.08 -0.03 -42.61
CA LEU A 515 -25.13 -1.03 -42.32
C LEU A 515 -24.92 -2.48 -42.78
N SER A 516 -24.72 -3.38 -41.82
CA SER A 516 -25.30 -4.73 -41.85
C SER A 516 -25.32 -5.32 -40.44
N PHE A 517 -26.52 -5.47 -39.87
CA PHE A 517 -26.75 -6.05 -38.54
C PHE A 517 -26.84 -7.58 -38.67
N THR A 518 -26.06 -8.29 -37.87
CA THR A 518 -26.25 -9.73 -37.66
C THR A 518 -26.02 -10.02 -36.17
N TYR A 519 -27.11 -10.36 -35.49
CA TYR A 519 -27.18 -10.69 -34.07
C TYR A 519 -26.38 -11.97 -33.78
N ILE A 520 -25.54 -11.94 -32.75
CA ILE A 520 -24.78 -13.12 -32.30
C ILE A 520 -24.96 -13.33 -30.81
N HIS A 521 -25.50 -14.50 -30.49
CA HIS A 521 -25.58 -15.12 -29.17
C HIS A 521 -24.21 -15.71 -28.81
N THR A 522 -23.77 -15.56 -27.55
CA THR A 522 -22.58 -16.25 -27.07
C THR A 522 -22.96 -17.56 -26.41
N ASP A 523 -22.73 -18.66 -27.13
CA ASP A 523 -23.25 -19.97 -26.75
C ASP A 523 -22.35 -20.76 -25.79
N THR A 524 -21.09 -20.39 -25.55
CA THR A 524 -20.19 -21.26 -24.78
C THR A 524 -19.28 -20.54 -23.80
N VAL A 525 -19.42 -20.88 -22.50
CA VAL A 525 -18.46 -20.49 -21.44
C VAL A 525 -17.13 -21.28 -21.50
N ARG A 526 -17.04 -22.22 -22.45
CA ARG A 526 -15.87 -23.08 -22.71
C ARG A 526 -14.76 -22.37 -23.47
N ASP A 527 -15.07 -21.21 -24.02
CA ASP A 527 -14.14 -20.41 -24.79
C ASP A 527 -13.78 -19.15 -24.00
N ILE A 528 -12.49 -19.00 -23.66
CA ILE A 528 -11.97 -17.90 -22.84
C ILE A 528 -10.91 -17.13 -23.62
N VAL A 529 -11.02 -15.81 -23.63
CA VAL A 529 -10.05 -14.89 -24.22
C VAL A 529 -9.14 -14.36 -23.12
N VAL A 530 -7.84 -14.60 -23.27
CA VAL A 530 -6.80 -13.97 -22.44
C VAL A 530 -6.34 -12.70 -23.13
N THR A 531 -6.52 -11.56 -22.46
CA THR A 531 -6.15 -10.24 -23.00
C THR A 531 -5.05 -9.62 -22.15
N TRP A 532 -4.03 -9.06 -22.80
CA TRP A 532 -2.96 -8.28 -22.15
C TRP A 532 -2.44 -7.16 -23.04
N SER A 533 -1.66 -6.27 -22.45
CA SER A 533 -1.02 -5.15 -23.15
C SER A 533 0.49 -5.18 -23.03
N THR A 534 1.18 -4.75 -24.10
CA THR A 534 2.61 -4.43 -24.12
C THR A 534 2.84 -3.05 -24.74
N GLU A 535 4.03 -2.49 -24.56
CA GLU A 535 4.42 -1.20 -25.16
C GLU A 535 5.08 -1.35 -26.55
N LEU A 536 5.59 -2.54 -26.83
CA LEU A 536 6.33 -2.92 -28.02
C LEU A 536 5.55 -3.97 -28.81
N LYS A 537 5.58 -3.81 -30.13
CA LYS A 537 4.98 -4.77 -31.04
C LYS A 537 5.76 -6.08 -30.99
N SER A 538 5.15 -7.15 -30.49
CA SER A 538 5.68 -8.51 -30.67
C SER A 538 5.36 -9.05 -32.06
N ARG A 539 6.07 -10.12 -32.45
CA ARG A 539 5.72 -10.88 -33.66
C ARG A 539 4.55 -11.83 -33.42
N THR A 540 4.42 -12.34 -32.20
CA THR A 540 3.46 -13.38 -31.82
C THR A 540 2.71 -12.97 -30.55
N SER A 541 1.50 -13.50 -30.36
CA SER A 541 0.78 -13.37 -29.08
C SER A 541 0.41 -14.77 -28.63
N VAL A 542 1.10 -15.28 -27.61
CA VAL A 542 1.00 -16.69 -27.21
C VAL A 542 0.48 -16.79 -25.79
N CYS A 543 -0.51 -17.66 -25.58
CA CYS A 543 -0.96 -18.08 -24.26
C CYS A 543 -0.71 -19.56 -24.09
N LYS A 544 -0.01 -19.94 -23.02
CA LYS A 544 0.21 -21.35 -22.70
C LYS A 544 -0.56 -21.72 -21.45
N TYR A 545 -1.24 -22.87 -21.47
CA TYR A 545 -2.19 -23.28 -20.43
C TYR A 545 -2.22 -24.80 -20.21
N GLY A 546 -2.75 -25.25 -19.07
CA GLY A 546 -2.93 -26.67 -18.76
C GLY A 546 -3.45 -26.92 -17.35
N ARG A 547 -3.76 -28.18 -17.00
CA ARG A 547 -4.49 -28.51 -15.76
C ARG A 547 -3.60 -28.64 -14.52
N ARG A 548 -2.43 -29.30 -14.65
CA ARG A 548 -1.43 -29.43 -13.57
C ARG A 548 -0.14 -28.70 -13.89
N HIS A 549 0.30 -28.84 -15.13
CA HIS A 549 1.40 -28.09 -15.74
C HIS A 549 0.91 -27.52 -17.06
N VAL A 550 1.66 -26.57 -17.60
CA VAL A 550 1.36 -26.00 -18.91
C VAL A 550 1.65 -27.03 -20.00
N GLU A 551 0.60 -27.43 -20.71
CA GLU A 551 0.59 -28.56 -21.65
C GLU A 551 0.28 -28.09 -23.08
N PHE A 552 -0.58 -27.08 -23.20
CA PHE A 552 -1.11 -26.55 -24.44
C PHE A 552 -0.63 -25.12 -24.68
N ALA A 553 -0.57 -24.70 -25.93
CA ALA A 553 -0.23 -23.34 -26.33
C ALA A 553 -1.15 -22.91 -27.48
N GLU A 554 -1.87 -21.81 -27.28
CA GLU A 554 -2.60 -21.12 -28.35
C GLU A 554 -1.85 -19.84 -28.75
N GLU A 555 -1.95 -19.50 -30.02
CA GLU A 555 -1.36 -18.29 -30.57
C GLU A 555 -2.39 -17.52 -31.40
N ASN A 556 -2.41 -16.20 -31.24
CA ASN A 556 -3.12 -15.33 -32.17
C ASN A 556 -2.23 -15.02 -33.38
N ILE A 557 -2.62 -15.59 -34.53
CA ILE A 557 -1.92 -15.50 -35.82
C ILE A 557 -1.93 -14.07 -36.38
N ASP A 558 -2.96 -13.27 -36.08
CA ASP A 558 -3.07 -11.87 -36.52
C ASP A 558 -2.16 -10.93 -35.71
N GLY A 559 -1.59 -11.42 -34.61
CA GLY A 559 -0.71 -10.66 -33.73
C GLY A 559 -1.42 -9.56 -32.94
N PRO A 560 -0.66 -8.69 -32.23
CA PRO A 560 -1.28 -7.67 -31.41
C PRO A 560 -1.88 -6.51 -32.20
N THR A 561 -2.99 -5.99 -31.70
CA THR A 561 -3.67 -4.79 -32.22
C THR A 561 -3.07 -3.52 -31.64
N LEU A 562 -2.78 -2.52 -32.48
CA LEU A 562 -2.28 -1.22 -32.03
C LEU A 562 -3.41 -0.39 -31.43
N PHE A 563 -3.30 -0.07 -30.15
CA PHE A 563 -4.10 0.95 -29.47
C PHE A 563 -3.30 2.24 -29.38
N ILE A 564 -3.95 3.37 -29.72
CA ILE A 564 -3.40 4.71 -29.58
C ILE A 564 -4.34 5.47 -28.66
N ASP A 565 -3.84 5.98 -27.54
CA ASP A 565 -4.67 6.81 -26.67
C ASP A 565 -5.04 8.14 -27.35
N GLN A 566 -6.19 8.69 -26.97
CA GLN A 566 -6.71 9.94 -27.55
C GLN A 566 -6.16 11.20 -26.89
N GLY A 567 -5.13 11.07 -26.04
CA GLY A 567 -4.42 12.17 -25.41
C GLY A 567 -3.56 12.96 -26.39
N VAL A 568 -3.03 14.07 -25.89
CA VAL A 568 -2.11 14.95 -26.62
C VAL A 568 -0.87 14.18 -27.08
N ASN A 569 -0.39 13.26 -26.24
CA ASN A 569 0.83 12.48 -26.51
C ASN A 569 0.62 11.26 -27.41
N ARG A 570 -0.64 10.86 -27.69
CA ARG A 570 -0.99 9.71 -28.56
C ARG A 570 -0.11 8.46 -28.30
N ARG A 571 0.05 8.07 -27.03
CA ARG A 571 0.86 6.93 -26.62
C ARG A 571 0.29 5.66 -27.25
N ARG A 572 1.20 4.74 -27.52
CA ARG A 572 0.94 3.51 -28.26
C ARG A 572 1.06 2.32 -27.33
N GLN A 573 0.09 1.42 -27.41
CA GLN A 573 0.09 0.13 -26.74
C GLN A 573 -0.31 -0.94 -27.74
N PHE A 574 0.17 -2.15 -27.53
CA PHE A 574 -0.17 -3.31 -28.31
C PHE A 574 -1.05 -4.20 -27.45
N ILE A 575 -2.30 -4.41 -27.87
CA ILE A 575 -3.28 -5.22 -27.16
C ILE A 575 -3.30 -6.60 -27.82
N HIS A 576 -2.97 -7.60 -27.01
CA HIS A 576 -2.92 -9.00 -27.37
C HIS A 576 -4.19 -9.67 -26.89
N ARG A 577 -4.76 -10.55 -27.71
CA ARG A 577 -5.92 -11.36 -27.38
C ARG A 577 -5.64 -12.76 -27.87
N VAL A 578 -5.74 -13.76 -27.00
CA VAL A 578 -5.60 -15.17 -27.38
C VAL A 578 -6.83 -15.93 -26.92
N LEU A 579 -7.48 -16.59 -27.88
CA LEU A 579 -8.70 -17.36 -27.66
C LEU A 579 -8.33 -18.82 -27.33
N LEU A 580 -8.66 -19.25 -26.12
CA LEU A 580 -8.57 -20.63 -25.66
C LEU A 580 -9.91 -21.30 -25.92
N LYS A 581 -9.93 -22.30 -26.81
CA LYS A 581 -11.17 -22.95 -27.27
C LYS A 581 -11.39 -24.32 -26.64
N ASN A 582 -12.65 -24.74 -26.58
CA ASN A 582 -13.05 -26.10 -26.19
C ASN A 582 -12.50 -26.53 -24.83
N LEU A 583 -12.44 -25.60 -23.87
CA LEU A 583 -11.98 -25.92 -22.53
C LEU A 583 -12.97 -26.85 -21.83
N THR A 584 -12.44 -27.69 -20.95
CA THR A 584 -13.26 -28.64 -20.19
C THR A 584 -13.93 -27.90 -19.04
N GLU A 585 -15.25 -28.04 -18.93
CA GLU A 585 -16.05 -27.47 -17.85
C GLU A 585 -15.65 -28.02 -16.48
N ASN A 586 -15.87 -27.21 -15.44
CA ASN A 586 -15.57 -27.55 -14.05
C ASN A 586 -14.11 -27.98 -13.82
N VAL A 587 -13.20 -27.43 -14.62
CA VAL A 587 -11.76 -27.66 -14.52
C VAL A 587 -11.06 -26.32 -14.40
N CYS A 588 -10.09 -26.27 -13.49
CA CYS A 588 -9.19 -25.14 -13.37
C CYS A 588 -7.93 -25.36 -14.20
N TYR A 589 -7.55 -24.31 -14.93
CA TYR A 589 -6.38 -24.25 -15.79
C TYR A 589 -5.41 -23.24 -15.24
N LYS A 590 -4.13 -23.61 -15.20
CA LYS A 590 -3.01 -22.70 -15.03
C LYS A 590 -2.62 -22.13 -16.38
N TYR A 591 -2.25 -20.86 -16.44
CA TYR A 591 -1.82 -20.23 -17.67
C TYR A 591 -0.77 -19.14 -17.45
N TYR A 592 0.00 -18.85 -18.50
CA TYR A 592 0.80 -17.64 -18.61
C TYR A 592 0.80 -17.18 -20.08
N CYS A 593 0.82 -15.87 -20.29
CA CYS A 593 0.75 -15.26 -21.62
C CYS A 593 2.01 -14.46 -21.92
N GLY A 594 2.28 -14.20 -23.20
CA GLY A 594 3.47 -13.46 -23.61
C GLY A 594 3.84 -13.61 -25.07
N SER A 595 5.10 -13.34 -25.36
CA SER A 595 5.71 -13.53 -26.68
C SER A 595 7.23 -13.74 -26.55
N ASP A 596 7.91 -13.72 -27.69
CA ASP A 596 9.36 -13.58 -27.82
C ASP A 596 9.98 -12.40 -27.04
N LEU A 597 9.19 -11.39 -26.66
CA LEU A 597 9.65 -10.22 -25.90
C LEU A 597 9.53 -10.40 -24.38
N GLY A 598 8.74 -11.36 -23.89
CA GLY A 598 8.55 -11.52 -22.44
C GLY A 598 7.29 -12.30 -22.09
N TRP A 599 7.28 -12.86 -20.88
CA TRP A 599 6.20 -13.70 -20.36
C TRP A 599 5.68 -13.18 -19.01
N SER A 600 4.39 -13.41 -18.76
CA SER A 600 3.75 -13.12 -17.48
C SER A 600 4.15 -14.14 -16.38
N PRO A 601 3.85 -13.85 -15.10
CA PRO A 601 3.74 -14.88 -14.08
C PRO A 601 2.67 -15.93 -14.42
N GLU A 602 2.67 -17.05 -13.69
CA GLU A 602 1.62 -18.06 -13.78
C GLU A 602 0.37 -17.60 -13.02
N TYR A 603 -0.78 -17.64 -13.70
CA TYR A 603 -2.12 -17.39 -13.20
C TYR A 603 -2.97 -18.66 -13.31
N TRP A 604 -4.19 -18.64 -12.80
CA TRP A 604 -5.13 -19.74 -12.92
C TRP A 604 -6.56 -19.23 -13.07
N PHE A 605 -7.42 -19.99 -13.75
CA PHE A 605 -8.86 -19.73 -13.84
C PHE A 605 -9.62 -21.05 -13.87
N CYS A 606 -10.91 -21.03 -13.54
CA CYS A 606 -11.78 -22.20 -13.63
C CYS A 606 -12.88 -21.98 -14.67
N VAL A 607 -13.14 -23.00 -15.49
CA VAL A 607 -14.16 -22.95 -16.53
C VAL A 607 -15.51 -23.29 -15.89
N PRO A 608 -16.53 -22.41 -15.99
CA PRO A 608 -17.86 -22.70 -15.43
C PRO A 608 -18.53 -23.87 -16.16
N GLN A 609 -19.57 -24.43 -15.56
CA GLN A 609 -20.43 -25.40 -16.24
C GLN A 609 -21.38 -24.66 -17.21
N THR A 610 -21.75 -25.29 -18.33
CA THR A 610 -22.67 -24.67 -19.31
C THR A 610 -24.14 -25.01 -19.06
N ASP A 611 -24.42 -26.03 -18.25
CA ASP A 611 -25.78 -26.48 -17.99
C ASP A 611 -26.58 -25.42 -17.21
N GLU A 612 -27.90 -25.54 -17.23
CA GLU A 612 -28.78 -24.60 -16.53
C GLU A 612 -29.06 -24.98 -15.06
N ASN A 613 -28.53 -26.10 -14.58
CA ASN A 613 -28.85 -26.66 -13.26
C ASN A 613 -27.77 -26.42 -12.21
N TRP A 614 -26.58 -25.98 -12.59
CA TRP A 614 -25.52 -25.63 -11.64
C TRP A 614 -25.79 -24.29 -10.93
N SER A 615 -25.09 -24.07 -9.82
CA SER A 615 -25.34 -22.95 -8.91
C SER A 615 -24.20 -21.92 -8.96
N PRO A 616 -24.29 -20.87 -9.80
CA PRO A 616 -23.25 -19.85 -9.92
C PRO A 616 -23.20 -18.86 -8.75
N SER A 617 -21.99 -18.43 -8.40
CA SER A 617 -21.66 -17.36 -7.44
C SER A 617 -21.00 -16.17 -8.15
N LEU A 618 -21.44 -14.94 -7.85
CA LEU A 618 -20.92 -13.72 -8.47
C LEU A 618 -20.64 -12.62 -7.45
N ALA A 619 -19.66 -11.77 -7.75
CA ALA A 619 -19.48 -10.48 -7.10
C ALA A 619 -19.82 -9.34 -8.09
N ILE A 620 -20.62 -8.37 -7.65
CA ILE A 620 -21.10 -7.25 -8.47
C ILE A 620 -20.83 -5.95 -7.73
N TYR A 621 -20.20 -4.99 -8.40
CA TYR A 621 -19.89 -3.67 -7.83
C TYR A 621 -19.74 -2.60 -8.91
N GLY A 622 -19.83 -1.33 -8.54
CA GLY A 622 -19.50 -0.20 -9.42
C GLY A 622 -18.83 0.94 -8.66
N ASN A 623 -18.37 1.95 -9.40
CA ASN A 623 -17.72 3.15 -8.84
C ASN A 623 -16.47 2.84 -7.99
N MET A 624 -15.57 1.98 -8.45
CA MET A 624 -14.36 1.66 -7.67
C MET A 624 -13.35 2.81 -7.66
N GLY A 625 -13.21 3.55 -8.76
CA GLY A 625 -12.21 4.61 -8.91
C GLY A 625 -10.76 4.08 -8.85
N LEU A 626 -9.81 5.03 -8.81
CA LEU A 626 -8.36 4.75 -8.68
C LEU A 626 -7.80 5.20 -7.32
N THR A 627 -8.39 6.23 -6.71
CA THR A 627 -7.82 6.90 -5.53
C THR A 627 -8.11 6.15 -4.23
N HIS A 628 -9.19 5.36 -4.19
CA HIS A 628 -9.66 4.63 -3.00
C HIS A 628 -10.39 3.35 -3.40
N ALA A 629 -9.71 2.40 -4.07
CA ALA A 629 -10.27 1.08 -4.40
C ALA A 629 -10.43 0.19 -3.14
N PHE A 630 -11.28 0.64 -2.20
CA PHE A 630 -11.35 0.16 -0.83
C PHE A 630 -11.74 -1.32 -0.72
N ILE A 631 -12.57 -1.79 -1.65
CA ILE A 631 -13.02 -3.18 -1.68
C ILE A 631 -11.99 -4.15 -2.28
N LEU A 632 -10.98 -3.66 -3.01
CA LEU A 632 -10.11 -4.49 -3.85
C LEU A 632 -9.34 -5.57 -3.06
N PRO A 633 -8.77 -5.30 -1.86
CA PRO A 633 -8.12 -6.33 -1.07
C PRO A 633 -9.07 -7.46 -0.63
N PHE A 634 -10.30 -7.11 -0.24
CA PHE A 634 -11.31 -8.09 0.18
C PHE A 634 -11.78 -8.94 -0.99
N LEU A 635 -12.03 -8.30 -2.14
CA LEU A 635 -12.44 -9.01 -3.34
C LEU A 635 -11.33 -9.94 -3.87
N HIS A 636 -10.07 -9.51 -3.76
CA HIS A 636 -8.91 -10.36 -4.06
C HIS A 636 -8.86 -11.61 -3.17
N ASP A 637 -9.00 -11.45 -1.85
CA ASP A 637 -8.93 -12.57 -0.92
C ASP A 637 -10.06 -13.59 -1.13
N ASP A 638 -11.27 -13.12 -1.44
CA ASP A 638 -12.40 -13.99 -1.77
C ASP A 638 -12.19 -14.76 -3.09
N ILE A 639 -11.60 -14.10 -4.10
CA ILE A 639 -11.27 -14.73 -5.39
C ILE A 639 -10.18 -15.79 -5.21
N GLN A 640 -9.14 -15.51 -4.42
CA GLN A 640 -8.09 -16.50 -4.12
C GLN A 640 -8.65 -17.72 -3.35
N GLN A 641 -9.74 -17.54 -2.61
CA GLN A 641 -10.48 -18.63 -1.95
C GLN A 641 -11.46 -19.36 -2.87
N GLY A 642 -11.61 -18.92 -4.12
CA GLY A 642 -12.53 -19.54 -5.09
C GLY A 642 -14.01 -19.27 -4.78
N MET A 643 -14.34 -18.13 -4.17
CA MET A 643 -15.72 -17.82 -3.77
C MET A 643 -16.64 -17.45 -4.94
N TYR A 644 -16.10 -16.98 -6.06
CA TYR A 644 -16.87 -16.46 -7.20
C TYR A 644 -16.46 -17.11 -8.51
N ASP A 645 -17.45 -17.39 -9.36
CA ASP A 645 -17.28 -17.87 -10.73
C ASP A 645 -17.12 -16.71 -11.72
N VAL A 646 -17.72 -15.55 -11.39
CA VAL A 646 -17.75 -14.36 -12.25
C VAL A 646 -17.70 -13.08 -11.40
N VAL A 647 -17.03 -12.04 -11.93
CA VAL A 647 -17.03 -10.69 -11.35
C VAL A 647 -17.57 -9.67 -12.36
N VAL A 648 -18.54 -8.86 -11.92
CA VAL A 648 -19.17 -7.80 -12.74
C VAL A 648 -18.83 -6.43 -12.17
N HIS A 649 -18.16 -5.60 -12.97
CA HIS A 649 -17.92 -4.19 -12.64
C HIS A 649 -18.89 -3.29 -13.42
N ASN A 650 -19.95 -2.84 -12.76
CA ASN A 650 -21.07 -2.08 -13.33
C ASN A 650 -20.79 -0.56 -13.43
N GLY A 651 -19.76 -0.19 -14.22
CA GLY A 651 -19.48 1.19 -14.62
C GLY A 651 -18.77 2.10 -13.60
N ASN A 652 -18.38 3.30 -14.04
CA ASN A 652 -17.50 4.26 -13.35
C ASN A 652 -16.20 3.63 -12.82
N PHE A 653 -15.36 3.15 -13.77
CA PHE A 653 -14.09 2.49 -13.53
C PHE A 653 -13.05 3.42 -12.86
N ALA A 654 -12.27 4.17 -13.64
CA ALA A 654 -11.19 5.02 -13.13
C ALA A 654 -11.55 6.53 -13.03
N SER A 655 -12.83 6.88 -13.24
CA SER A 655 -13.32 8.26 -13.36
C SER A 655 -12.47 9.11 -14.34
N GLY A 656 -12.39 8.63 -15.59
CA GLY A 656 -11.64 9.28 -16.69
C GLY A 656 -10.48 8.43 -17.21
N LEU A 657 -10.80 7.36 -17.95
CA LEU A 657 -9.80 6.43 -18.51
C LEU A 657 -8.83 7.08 -19.51
N ASN A 658 -9.19 8.23 -20.07
CA ASN A 658 -8.41 9.02 -21.03
C ASN A 658 -7.59 10.14 -20.37
N VAL A 659 -7.76 10.39 -19.07
CA VAL A 659 -7.01 11.42 -18.33
C VAL A 659 -5.53 11.07 -18.31
N ASP A 660 -4.69 12.11 -18.33
CA ASP A 660 -3.22 12.02 -18.40
C ASP A 660 -2.76 11.16 -19.59
N ASP A 661 -3.30 11.45 -20.77
CA ASP A 661 -3.05 10.68 -22.00
C ASP A 661 -3.33 9.18 -21.84
N GLY A 662 -4.39 8.84 -21.11
CA GLY A 662 -4.79 7.47 -20.83
C GLY A 662 -4.01 6.74 -19.73
N GLN A 663 -3.08 7.42 -19.02
CA GLN A 663 -2.29 6.81 -17.94
C GLN A 663 -3.17 6.38 -16.77
N ARG A 664 -4.23 7.14 -16.50
CA ARG A 664 -5.19 6.78 -15.45
C ARG A 664 -5.86 5.44 -15.74
N GLY A 665 -6.22 5.19 -17.00
CA GLY A 665 -6.73 3.89 -17.42
C GLY A 665 -5.70 2.77 -17.30
N ASP A 666 -4.44 3.04 -17.61
CA ASP A 666 -3.37 2.05 -17.44
C ASP A 666 -3.13 1.66 -15.97
N LEU A 667 -3.18 2.65 -15.07
CA LEU A 667 -3.05 2.41 -13.63
C LEU A 667 -4.22 1.59 -13.09
N PHE A 668 -5.45 1.94 -13.49
CA PHE A 668 -6.64 1.18 -13.10
C PHE A 668 -6.55 -0.27 -13.56
N MET A 669 -6.15 -0.49 -14.81
CA MET A 669 -5.98 -1.84 -15.35
C MET A 669 -4.90 -2.65 -14.63
N LYS A 670 -3.84 -2.00 -14.15
CA LYS A 670 -2.81 -2.65 -13.31
C LYS A 670 -3.33 -2.99 -11.92
N GLU A 671 -4.21 -2.18 -11.34
CA GLU A 671 -4.84 -2.48 -10.05
C GLU A 671 -5.82 -3.64 -10.16
N VAL A 672 -6.69 -3.65 -11.19
CA VAL A 672 -7.66 -4.75 -11.36
C VAL A 672 -7.03 -6.05 -11.88
N GLU A 673 -5.79 -6.05 -12.37
CA GLU A 673 -5.09 -7.28 -12.79
C GLU A 673 -5.06 -8.33 -11.67
N ALA A 674 -4.95 -7.88 -10.40
CA ALA A 674 -4.95 -8.75 -9.23
C ALA A 674 -6.24 -9.60 -9.09
N ILE A 675 -7.36 -9.16 -9.67
CA ILE A 675 -8.64 -9.90 -9.66
C ILE A 675 -8.99 -10.45 -11.04
N ALA A 676 -8.74 -9.68 -12.10
CA ALA A 676 -9.20 -9.96 -13.45
C ALA A 676 -8.36 -11.04 -14.17
N ALA A 677 -7.15 -11.33 -13.68
CA ALA A 677 -6.32 -12.42 -14.18
C ALA A 677 -6.74 -13.81 -13.65
N TYR A 678 -7.65 -13.88 -12.67
CA TYR A 678 -8.07 -15.16 -12.07
C TYR A 678 -9.50 -15.56 -12.41
N VAL A 679 -10.39 -14.56 -12.56
CA VAL A 679 -11.82 -14.77 -12.82
C VAL A 679 -12.23 -13.90 -14.00
N PRO A 680 -13.08 -14.41 -14.93
CA PRO A 680 -13.62 -13.60 -16.02
C PRO A 680 -14.24 -12.29 -15.48
N ASN A 681 -13.75 -11.17 -15.99
CA ASN A 681 -14.17 -9.83 -15.59
C ASN A 681 -14.87 -9.14 -16.75
N PHE A 682 -16.10 -8.69 -16.49
CA PHE A 682 -17.00 -8.10 -17.47
C PHE A 682 -16.95 -6.56 -17.50
N SER A 683 -15.76 -5.98 -17.45
CA SER A 683 -15.55 -4.53 -17.48
C SER A 683 -15.65 -3.93 -18.90
N HIS A 684 -16.19 -2.71 -19.02
CA HIS A 684 -16.41 -2.01 -20.30
C HIS A 684 -15.34 -0.94 -20.61
N TYR A 685 -14.68 -1.05 -21.77
CA TYR A 685 -14.09 0.06 -22.55
C TYR A 685 -13.55 -0.46 -23.90
N ARG A 686 -14.11 0.04 -25.01
CA ARG A 686 -14.02 -0.42 -26.42
C ARG A 686 -12.68 -0.96 -26.95
N ASN A 687 -11.55 -0.52 -26.39
CA ASN A 687 -10.22 -0.91 -26.87
C ASN A 687 -9.45 -1.83 -25.90
N ARG A 688 -9.87 -1.90 -24.63
CA ARG A 688 -9.14 -2.57 -23.56
C ARG A 688 -9.71 -3.95 -23.21
N PHE A 689 -11.02 -4.14 -23.34
CA PHE A 689 -11.70 -5.39 -22.95
C PHE A 689 -12.33 -6.10 -24.15
N THR A 690 -12.57 -7.40 -24.02
CA THR A 690 -13.26 -8.23 -25.01
C THR A 690 -14.58 -8.70 -24.38
N MET A 691 -15.72 -8.43 -25.04
CA MET A 691 -17.05 -8.76 -24.50
C MET A 691 -17.72 -9.87 -25.31
N PRO A 692 -18.68 -10.60 -24.72
CA PRO A 692 -19.52 -11.53 -25.45
C PRO A 692 -20.36 -10.79 -26.53
N GLY A 693 -20.41 -11.32 -27.76
CA GLY A 693 -21.33 -10.88 -28.82
C GLY A 693 -20.76 -9.86 -29.82
N ASN A 694 -21.62 -9.40 -30.73
CA ASN A 694 -21.29 -8.56 -31.90
C ASN A 694 -21.55 -7.05 -31.73
N ALA A 695 -22.08 -6.62 -30.59
CA ALA A 695 -22.37 -5.21 -30.35
C ALA A 695 -21.08 -4.39 -30.25
N ASP A 696 -21.17 -3.06 -30.36
CA ASP A 696 -20.06 -2.09 -30.18
C ASP A 696 -19.40 -2.15 -28.78
N GLY A 697 -19.74 -3.15 -27.97
CA GLY A 697 -19.24 -3.38 -26.62
C GLY A 697 -19.82 -2.39 -25.62
N LEU A 698 -21.05 -1.91 -25.82
CA LEU A 698 -21.79 -1.02 -24.92
C LEU A 698 -23.00 -1.69 -24.25
N TYR A 699 -23.51 -2.78 -24.83
CA TYR A 699 -24.59 -3.62 -24.33
C TYR A 699 -24.36 -5.05 -24.84
N TYR A 700 -24.75 -6.06 -24.06
CA TYR A 700 -24.59 -7.49 -24.40
C TYR A 700 -25.41 -8.37 -23.45
N SER A 701 -25.59 -9.64 -23.80
CA SER A 701 -26.22 -10.64 -22.94
C SER A 701 -25.31 -11.86 -22.77
N PHE A 702 -25.49 -12.59 -21.67
CA PHE A 702 -24.83 -13.87 -21.44
C PHE A 702 -25.64 -14.77 -20.51
N ASN A 703 -25.37 -16.07 -20.57
CA ASN A 703 -26.03 -17.09 -19.76
C ASN A 703 -25.06 -17.63 -18.71
N LEU A 704 -25.54 -17.80 -17.47
CA LEU A 704 -24.76 -18.39 -16.39
C LEU A 704 -25.69 -19.23 -15.49
N GLY A 705 -25.59 -20.56 -15.60
CA GLY A 705 -26.49 -21.49 -14.91
C GLY A 705 -27.96 -21.18 -15.24
N PRO A 706 -28.84 -21.03 -14.23
CA PRO A 706 -30.25 -20.75 -14.41
C PRO A 706 -30.56 -19.26 -14.70
N VAL A 707 -29.53 -18.42 -14.93
CA VAL A 707 -29.66 -16.97 -15.06
C VAL A 707 -29.28 -16.48 -16.45
N HIS A 708 -30.12 -15.62 -17.02
CA HIS A 708 -29.85 -14.83 -18.21
C HIS A 708 -29.56 -13.37 -17.80
N PHE A 709 -28.37 -12.88 -18.14
CA PHE A 709 -27.91 -11.54 -17.80
C PHE A 709 -27.95 -10.61 -19.01
N LEU A 710 -28.45 -9.38 -18.84
CA LEU A 710 -28.40 -8.32 -19.86
C LEU A 710 -27.69 -7.08 -19.33
N ALA A 711 -26.62 -6.69 -20.01
CA ALA A 711 -25.88 -5.45 -19.79
C ALA A 711 -26.36 -4.38 -20.77
N PHE A 712 -26.57 -3.15 -20.30
CA PHE A 712 -26.92 -2.03 -21.17
C PHE A 712 -26.27 -0.72 -20.73
N SER A 713 -26.10 0.20 -21.68
CA SER A 713 -25.52 1.52 -21.42
C SER A 713 -26.61 2.51 -21.07
N THR A 714 -26.56 3.06 -19.85
CA THR A 714 -27.45 4.17 -19.46
C THR A 714 -27.01 5.50 -20.06
N GLU A 715 -25.76 5.62 -20.52
CA GLU A 715 -25.21 6.88 -21.04
C GLU A 715 -25.88 7.31 -22.36
N VAL A 716 -26.49 6.38 -23.12
CA VAL A 716 -27.21 6.71 -24.36
C VAL A 716 -28.43 7.59 -24.10
N TYR A 717 -28.99 7.58 -22.88
CA TYR A 717 -30.12 8.42 -22.47
C TYR A 717 -29.70 9.85 -22.13
N PHE A 718 -28.47 10.06 -21.64
CA PHE A 718 -28.01 11.37 -21.15
C PHE A 718 -27.13 12.14 -22.17
N PHE A 719 -26.61 11.46 -23.19
CA PHE A 719 -25.64 12.03 -24.14
C PHE A 719 -26.09 11.98 -25.61
N THR A 720 -27.39 11.92 -25.87
CA THR A 720 -27.97 11.96 -27.24
C THR A 720 -27.52 13.19 -28.04
N HIS A 721 -27.46 14.37 -27.41
CA HIS A 721 -26.96 15.60 -28.02
C HIS A 721 -25.51 15.50 -28.52
N LYS A 722 -24.72 14.57 -27.97
CA LYS A 722 -23.30 14.41 -28.25
C LYS A 722 -23.02 13.25 -29.20
N TYR A 723 -23.76 12.15 -29.08
CA TYR A 723 -23.53 10.91 -29.83
C TYR A 723 -24.60 10.60 -30.88
N GLY A 724 -25.62 11.46 -30.99
CA GLY A 724 -26.77 11.24 -31.85
C GLY A 724 -27.84 10.36 -31.19
N TYR A 725 -28.96 10.24 -31.89
CA TYR A 725 -30.15 9.54 -31.43
C TYR A 725 -30.14 8.04 -31.79
N GLU A 726 -29.39 7.66 -32.82
CA GLU A 726 -29.31 6.28 -33.31
C GLU A 726 -28.84 5.25 -32.26
N PRO A 727 -27.81 5.50 -31.41
CA PRO A 727 -27.40 4.54 -30.38
C PRO A 727 -28.49 4.24 -29.34
N TYR A 728 -29.36 5.20 -29.07
CA TYR A 728 -30.49 5.05 -28.15
C TYR A 728 -31.54 4.09 -28.73
N CYS A 729 -31.96 4.30 -29.98
CA CYS A 729 -32.88 3.38 -30.68
C CYS A 729 -32.30 1.97 -30.82
N ASN A 730 -31.05 1.86 -31.29
CA ASN A 730 -30.42 0.56 -31.51
C ASN A 730 -30.33 -0.28 -30.23
N GLN A 731 -30.02 0.35 -29.10
CA GLN A 731 -29.99 -0.35 -27.82
C GLN A 731 -31.40 -0.76 -27.36
N PHE A 732 -32.40 0.12 -27.53
CA PHE A 732 -33.77 -0.18 -27.15
C PHE A 732 -34.34 -1.36 -27.95
N ASP A 733 -34.19 -1.33 -29.28
CA ASP A 733 -34.62 -2.41 -30.17
C ASP A 733 -33.93 -3.73 -29.83
N TRP A 734 -32.62 -3.68 -29.55
CA TRP A 734 -31.86 -4.86 -29.13
C TRP A 734 -32.35 -5.41 -27.78
N LEU A 735 -32.53 -4.55 -26.77
CA LEU A 735 -33.05 -4.96 -25.45
C LEU A 735 -34.44 -5.58 -25.57
N GLN A 736 -35.33 -4.96 -26.36
CA GLN A 736 -36.67 -5.49 -26.59
C GLN A 736 -36.61 -6.86 -27.25
N HIS A 737 -35.78 -7.04 -28.27
CA HIS A 737 -35.61 -8.33 -28.94
C HIS A 737 -35.08 -9.42 -27.99
N GLU A 738 -34.03 -9.14 -27.20
CA GLU A 738 -33.46 -10.11 -26.26
C GLU A 738 -34.44 -10.47 -25.14
N LEU A 739 -35.24 -9.52 -24.67
CA LEU A 739 -36.28 -9.77 -23.67
C LEU A 739 -37.42 -10.62 -24.24
N ILE A 740 -37.87 -10.34 -25.47
CA ILE A 740 -38.86 -11.18 -26.17
C ILE A 740 -38.33 -12.62 -26.30
N GLU A 741 -37.06 -12.78 -26.70
CA GLU A 741 -36.45 -14.10 -26.87
C GLU A 741 -36.33 -14.85 -25.54
N SER A 742 -35.79 -14.18 -24.51
CA SER A 742 -35.56 -14.78 -23.19
C SER A 742 -36.86 -15.09 -22.43
N ASP A 743 -37.95 -14.37 -22.73
CA ASP A 743 -39.26 -14.61 -22.13
C ASP A 743 -40.05 -15.77 -22.76
N LYS A 744 -39.59 -16.32 -23.89
CA LYS A 744 -40.21 -17.51 -24.48
C LYS A 744 -40.30 -18.66 -23.47
N PRO A 745 -41.41 -19.41 -23.41
CA PRO A 745 -41.61 -20.47 -22.42
C PRO A 745 -40.45 -21.47 -22.36
N GLU A 746 -39.93 -21.89 -23.51
CA GLU A 746 -38.79 -22.81 -23.63
C GLU A 746 -37.49 -22.28 -23.02
N ASN A 747 -37.27 -20.95 -23.10
CA ASN A 747 -36.08 -20.30 -22.56
C ASN A 747 -36.23 -20.05 -21.06
N ARG A 748 -37.39 -19.58 -20.59
CA ARG A 748 -37.73 -19.46 -19.17
C ARG A 748 -37.69 -20.78 -18.41
N LEU A 749 -38.06 -21.90 -19.05
CA LEU A 749 -37.95 -23.24 -18.46
C LEU A 749 -36.49 -23.65 -18.19
N LYS A 750 -35.56 -23.18 -19.03
CA LYS A 750 -34.13 -23.39 -18.82
C LYS A 750 -33.57 -22.38 -17.83
N ARG A 751 -33.81 -21.10 -18.09
CA ARG A 751 -33.25 -19.95 -17.36
C ARG A 751 -34.37 -19.04 -16.91
N PRO A 752 -35.00 -19.37 -15.77
CA PRO A 752 -36.13 -18.60 -15.29
C PRO A 752 -35.71 -17.21 -14.82
N TRP A 753 -34.46 -17.02 -14.38
CA TRP A 753 -33.96 -15.75 -13.86
C TRP A 753 -33.46 -14.83 -14.96
N ILE A 754 -34.02 -13.62 -15.02
CA ILE A 754 -33.50 -12.53 -15.85
C ILE A 754 -33.00 -11.41 -14.96
N ILE A 755 -31.70 -11.10 -15.07
CA ILE A 755 -31.05 -10.02 -14.32
C ILE A 755 -30.48 -9.00 -15.30
N THR A 756 -30.88 -7.74 -15.16
CA THR A 756 -30.32 -6.66 -15.95
C THR A 756 -29.36 -5.83 -15.12
N TYR A 757 -28.39 -5.19 -15.76
CA TYR A 757 -27.52 -4.23 -15.09
C TYR A 757 -27.12 -3.08 -16.01
N GLY A 758 -27.22 -1.87 -15.45
CA GLY A 758 -26.87 -0.62 -16.09
C GLY A 758 -26.22 0.33 -15.07
N HIS A 759 -25.53 1.37 -15.54
CA HIS A 759 -24.75 2.21 -14.64
C HIS A 759 -25.61 3.15 -13.79
N ARG A 760 -26.46 3.99 -14.41
CA ARG A 760 -27.31 4.99 -13.72
C ARG A 760 -28.66 4.40 -13.31
N PRO A 761 -29.10 4.55 -12.04
CA PRO A 761 -30.34 3.96 -11.55
C PRO A 761 -31.58 4.74 -12.01
N MET A 762 -32.71 4.01 -12.15
CA MET A 762 -34.05 4.61 -12.29
C MET A 762 -34.58 5.18 -10.96
N TYR A 763 -34.19 4.55 -9.84
CA TYR A 763 -34.68 4.82 -8.50
C TYR A 763 -33.50 4.95 -7.55
N CYS A 764 -33.40 6.08 -6.85
CA CYS A 764 -32.41 6.27 -5.78
C CYS A 764 -32.97 7.21 -4.71
N SER A 765 -32.46 7.09 -3.48
CA SER A 765 -32.77 8.02 -2.39
C SER A 765 -31.59 8.92 -2.01
N ASN A 766 -30.59 9.03 -2.87
CA ASN A 766 -29.40 9.86 -2.69
C ASN A 766 -29.71 11.36 -2.89
N LYS A 767 -29.05 12.26 -2.14
CA LYS A 767 -29.31 13.72 -2.14
C LYS A 767 -28.58 14.49 -3.25
N ASN A 768 -27.54 13.90 -3.82
CA ASN A 768 -26.59 14.52 -4.74
C ASN A 768 -27.08 14.51 -6.19
N ASP A 769 -27.74 13.44 -6.62
CA ASP A 769 -28.23 13.34 -7.99
C ASP A 769 -29.73 13.62 -8.07
N HIS A 770 -30.09 14.66 -8.82
CA HIS A 770 -31.48 14.96 -9.12
C HIS A 770 -32.06 14.06 -10.22
N SER A 771 -31.25 13.31 -10.96
CA SER A 771 -31.70 12.50 -12.09
C SER A 771 -32.50 11.27 -11.64
N CYS A 772 -32.01 10.50 -10.67
CA CYS A 772 -32.65 9.26 -10.19
C CYS A 772 -33.63 9.47 -9.02
N THR A 773 -33.77 10.70 -8.53
CA THR A 773 -34.78 11.08 -7.52
C THR A 773 -36.06 11.64 -8.15
N ARG A 774 -36.04 11.95 -9.45
CA ARG A 774 -37.17 12.49 -10.19
C ARG A 774 -38.03 11.36 -10.76
N PRO A 775 -39.36 11.47 -10.69
CA PRO A 775 -40.24 10.55 -11.41
C PRO A 775 -39.97 10.54 -12.92
N GLU A 776 -39.63 11.67 -13.52
CA GLU A 776 -39.41 11.81 -14.96
C GLU A 776 -38.00 11.38 -15.43
N ASN A 777 -37.33 10.49 -14.69
CA ASN A 777 -36.00 9.98 -15.03
C ASN A 777 -35.97 9.39 -16.45
N GLU A 778 -34.99 9.81 -17.26
CA GLU A 778 -34.90 9.47 -18.69
C GLU A 778 -34.72 7.97 -18.94
N VAL A 779 -34.02 7.25 -18.04
CA VAL A 779 -33.88 5.79 -18.14
C VAL A 779 -35.22 5.10 -17.87
N ARG A 780 -36.00 5.64 -16.94
CA ARG A 780 -37.31 5.09 -16.52
C ARG A 780 -38.39 5.32 -17.58
N VAL A 781 -38.64 6.58 -17.94
CA VAL A 781 -39.77 6.99 -18.78
C VAL A 781 -39.42 7.25 -20.25
N GLY A 782 -38.13 7.35 -20.59
CA GLY A 782 -37.69 7.75 -21.92
C GLY A 782 -37.42 9.26 -22.01
N LEU A 783 -37.09 9.72 -23.22
CA LEU A 783 -36.83 11.14 -23.49
C LEU A 783 -38.16 11.92 -23.62
N PRO A 784 -38.19 13.25 -23.34
CA PRO A 784 -39.43 14.03 -23.27
C PRO A 784 -40.34 14.03 -24.52
N ASP A 785 -39.81 13.68 -25.70
CA ASP A 785 -40.56 13.58 -26.95
C ASP A 785 -40.82 12.11 -27.37
N ASP A 786 -40.38 11.13 -26.56
CA ASP A 786 -40.36 9.69 -26.86
C ASP A 786 -40.91 8.85 -25.69
N ASP A 787 -42.15 9.15 -25.29
CA ASP A 787 -42.91 8.46 -24.22
C ASP A 787 -43.01 6.92 -24.37
N LEU A 788 -42.48 6.33 -25.45
CA LEU A 788 -42.57 4.90 -25.79
C LEU A 788 -41.24 4.12 -25.66
N MET A 789 -40.13 4.77 -25.28
CA MET A 789 -38.80 4.13 -25.19
C MET A 789 -38.17 4.14 -23.79
N GLY A 790 -39.00 4.27 -22.75
CA GLY A 790 -38.59 4.05 -21.35
C GLY A 790 -38.33 2.57 -21.04
N LEU A 791 -37.32 2.28 -20.22
CA LEU A 791 -36.94 0.89 -19.93
C LEU A 791 -37.78 0.25 -18.81
N GLU A 792 -38.45 1.04 -17.96
CA GLU A 792 -39.20 0.47 -16.83
C GLU A 792 -40.35 -0.42 -17.31
N GLU A 793 -41.18 0.08 -18.24
CA GLU A 793 -42.29 -0.69 -18.79
C GLU A 793 -41.78 -1.93 -19.53
N LEU A 794 -40.68 -1.81 -20.27
CA LEU A 794 -40.07 -2.92 -21.00
C LEU A 794 -39.64 -4.04 -20.05
N PHE A 795 -38.91 -3.71 -18.98
CA PHE A 795 -38.43 -4.68 -18.00
C PHE A 795 -39.54 -5.29 -17.16
N PHE A 796 -40.57 -4.50 -16.83
CA PHE A 796 -41.76 -5.00 -16.15
C PHE A 796 -42.53 -6.00 -17.03
N ARG A 797 -42.82 -5.62 -18.29
CA ARG A 797 -43.61 -6.43 -19.24
C ARG A 797 -43.00 -7.80 -19.49
N TYR A 798 -41.69 -7.85 -19.69
CA TYR A 798 -40.96 -9.10 -19.93
C TYR A 798 -40.38 -9.71 -18.64
N GLY A 799 -40.90 -9.35 -17.47
CA GLY A 799 -40.66 -10.07 -16.24
C GLY A 799 -39.19 -10.18 -15.81
N VAL A 800 -38.46 -9.06 -15.85
CA VAL A 800 -37.11 -8.96 -15.26
C VAL A 800 -37.20 -9.10 -13.75
N ASP A 801 -36.37 -9.96 -13.16
CA ASP A 801 -36.43 -10.24 -11.72
C ASP A 801 -35.64 -9.22 -10.89
N VAL A 802 -34.42 -8.91 -11.33
CA VAL A 802 -33.50 -8.02 -10.60
C VAL A 802 -32.82 -7.05 -11.55
N GLN A 803 -32.77 -5.78 -11.16
CA GLN A 803 -32.07 -4.72 -11.88
C GLN A 803 -30.95 -4.16 -11.00
N MET A 804 -29.70 -4.35 -11.43
CA MET A 804 -28.52 -3.88 -10.71
C MET A 804 -28.02 -2.55 -11.27
N TRP A 805 -27.71 -1.63 -10.37
CA TRP A 805 -27.32 -0.26 -10.67
C TRP A 805 -26.04 0.12 -9.95
N SER A 806 -25.44 1.23 -10.38
CA SER A 806 -24.29 1.87 -9.73
C SER A 806 -24.52 3.39 -9.74
N HIS A 807 -23.51 4.19 -10.08
CA HIS A 807 -23.55 5.65 -10.17
C HIS A 807 -23.61 6.35 -8.82
N GLU A 808 -24.61 6.05 -8.00
CA GLU A 808 -24.68 6.52 -6.63
C GLU A 808 -23.66 5.76 -5.77
N ASN A 809 -22.83 6.50 -5.02
CA ASN A 809 -21.80 5.94 -4.15
C ASN A 809 -22.39 5.40 -2.84
N SER A 810 -23.32 4.46 -2.96
CA SER A 810 -24.05 3.85 -1.84
C SER A 810 -24.58 2.45 -2.20
N TYR A 811 -25.10 1.76 -1.20
CA TYR A 811 -25.90 0.55 -1.39
C TYR A 811 -27.38 0.87 -1.09
N GLU A 812 -28.29 0.48 -1.98
CA GLU A 812 -29.73 0.62 -1.75
C GLU A 812 -30.51 -0.49 -2.45
N ARG A 813 -31.45 -1.11 -1.73
CA ARG A 813 -32.36 -2.15 -2.22
C ARG A 813 -33.80 -1.67 -2.11
N THR A 814 -34.59 -1.90 -3.15
CA THR A 814 -36.03 -1.59 -3.16
C THR A 814 -36.89 -2.80 -2.79
N TRP A 815 -38.12 -2.55 -2.36
CA TRP A 815 -39.20 -3.54 -2.52
C TRP A 815 -39.47 -3.79 -4.03
N PRO A 816 -40.24 -4.83 -4.45
CA PRO A 816 -40.61 -4.97 -5.85
C PRO A 816 -41.38 -3.73 -6.27
N LEU A 817 -40.88 -3.04 -7.29
CA LEU A 817 -41.26 -1.66 -7.56
C LEU A 817 -41.64 -1.51 -9.02
N TYR A 818 -42.80 -0.92 -9.26
CA TYR A 818 -43.22 -0.47 -10.59
C TYR A 818 -43.92 0.88 -10.46
N ASN A 819 -43.46 1.85 -11.23
CA ASN A 819 -43.99 3.22 -11.26
C ASN A 819 -44.15 3.82 -9.84
N TYR A 820 -43.07 3.79 -9.04
CA TYR A 820 -43.04 4.23 -7.64
C TYR A 820 -44.04 3.54 -6.68
N THR A 821 -44.69 2.46 -7.12
CA THR A 821 -45.66 1.69 -6.35
C THR A 821 -45.06 0.33 -5.98
N VAL A 822 -45.05 0.02 -4.68
CA VAL A 822 -44.60 -1.29 -4.18
C VAL A 822 -45.65 -2.34 -4.52
N VAL A 823 -45.25 -3.40 -5.20
CA VAL A 823 -46.11 -4.50 -5.63
C VAL A 823 -45.73 -5.77 -4.85
N GLY A 824 -46.64 -6.28 -4.02
CA GLY A 824 -46.37 -7.39 -3.09
C GLY A 824 -46.11 -6.93 -1.66
N GLY A 825 -46.29 -7.85 -0.69
CA GLY A 825 -46.17 -7.56 0.74
C GLY A 825 -44.70 -7.46 1.19
N PRO A 826 -44.35 -6.53 2.12
CA PRO A 826 -42.97 -6.36 2.57
C PRO A 826 -42.57 -7.48 3.55
N ASN A 827 -41.69 -8.38 3.12
CA ASN A 827 -40.92 -9.24 4.01
C ASN A 827 -39.42 -8.96 3.78
N PRO A 828 -38.69 -8.39 4.76
CA PRO A 828 -37.35 -7.85 4.55
C PRO A 828 -36.33 -8.87 4.09
N ASP A 829 -36.53 -10.15 4.43
CA ASP A 829 -35.59 -11.24 4.20
C ASP A 829 -36.02 -12.19 3.07
N LEU A 830 -37.26 -12.08 2.58
CA LEU A 830 -37.84 -12.99 1.58
C LEU A 830 -38.77 -12.28 0.61
N TYR A 831 -38.34 -12.23 -0.65
CA TYR A 831 -39.17 -11.86 -1.78
C TYR A 831 -39.78 -13.12 -2.38
N TYR A 832 -41.01 -13.43 -1.98
CA TYR A 832 -41.77 -14.55 -2.52
C TYR A 832 -42.64 -14.09 -3.69
N GLU A 833 -42.41 -14.69 -4.86
CA GLU A 833 -43.10 -14.40 -6.14
C GLU A 833 -43.22 -12.88 -6.44
N PRO A 834 -42.08 -12.16 -6.52
CA PRO A 834 -42.14 -10.74 -6.86
C PRO A 834 -42.69 -10.53 -8.27
N TYR A 835 -43.80 -9.81 -8.38
CA TYR A 835 -44.45 -9.48 -9.66
C TYR A 835 -43.86 -8.25 -10.36
N ALA A 836 -42.88 -7.59 -9.73
CA ALA A 836 -42.17 -6.45 -10.28
C ALA A 836 -40.66 -6.59 -10.01
N PRO A 837 -39.80 -5.95 -10.81
CA PRO A 837 -38.36 -6.04 -10.59
C PRO A 837 -37.91 -5.48 -9.24
N ILE A 838 -36.87 -6.07 -8.67
CA ILE A 838 -36.16 -5.57 -7.49
C ILE A 838 -34.97 -4.73 -7.97
N HIS A 839 -34.87 -3.49 -7.52
CA HIS A 839 -33.76 -2.60 -7.89
C HIS A 839 -32.70 -2.60 -6.78
N ILE A 840 -31.43 -2.77 -7.16
CA ILE A 840 -30.28 -2.80 -6.24
C ILE A 840 -29.21 -1.86 -6.75
N ILE A 841 -28.88 -0.83 -6.00
CA ILE A 841 -27.70 0.02 -6.22
C ILE A 841 -26.53 -0.62 -5.48
N THR A 842 -25.42 -0.90 -6.19
CA THR A 842 -24.16 -1.42 -5.63
C THR A 842 -22.95 -0.57 -6.05
N GLY A 843 -23.11 0.75 -5.99
CA GLY A 843 -22.08 1.71 -6.39
C GLY A 843 -21.11 2.11 -5.28
N SER A 844 -21.00 1.36 -4.18
CA SER A 844 -20.16 1.74 -3.03
C SER A 844 -18.76 1.10 -3.03
N ALA A 845 -18.12 0.89 -4.18
CA ALA A 845 -16.79 0.25 -4.21
C ALA A 845 -15.63 1.14 -3.75
N GLY A 846 -15.81 2.48 -3.70
CA GLY A 846 -14.87 3.40 -3.04
C GLY A 846 -14.44 4.66 -3.82
N GLY A 847 -14.86 4.84 -5.07
CA GLY A 847 -14.15 5.71 -6.03
C GLY A 847 -14.11 7.21 -5.78
N SER A 848 -15.07 7.80 -5.06
CA SER A 848 -15.12 9.26 -4.82
C SER A 848 -14.55 9.70 -3.47
N GLY A 849 -14.29 8.78 -2.53
CA GLY A 849 -13.84 9.08 -1.17
C GLY A 849 -14.87 9.81 -0.28
N GLU A 850 -15.99 10.29 -0.83
CA GLU A 850 -17.10 10.91 -0.09
C GLU A 850 -18.30 9.97 -0.02
N ARG A 851 -18.90 9.85 1.18
CA ARG A 851 -20.12 9.05 1.38
C ARG A 851 -21.36 9.91 1.11
N GLU A 852 -22.18 9.44 0.18
CA GLU A 852 -23.40 10.17 -0.19
C GLU A 852 -24.44 10.17 0.93
N LYS A 853 -25.24 11.24 0.97
CA LYS A 853 -26.30 11.40 1.95
C LYS A 853 -27.61 10.95 1.34
N PHE A 854 -28.43 10.25 2.12
CA PHE A 854 -29.78 9.89 1.72
C PHE A 854 -30.82 10.98 2.06
N LEU A 855 -31.93 10.95 1.34
CA LEU A 855 -33.16 11.70 1.57
C LEU A 855 -33.83 11.21 2.87
N GLU A 856 -34.43 12.15 3.60
CA GLU A 856 -35.17 11.88 4.83
C GLU A 856 -36.57 12.52 4.73
N PRO A 857 -37.65 11.81 5.10
CA PRO A 857 -37.68 10.43 5.61
C PRO A 857 -37.36 9.37 4.54
N ILE A 858 -37.06 8.13 4.96
CA ILE A 858 -36.84 6.98 4.05
C ILE A 858 -38.06 6.83 3.12
N PRO A 859 -37.90 6.82 1.79
CA PRO A 859 -39.00 6.56 0.86
C PRO A 859 -39.60 5.17 1.09
N ARG A 860 -40.93 5.04 1.01
CA ARG A 860 -41.63 3.77 1.31
C ARG A 860 -41.20 2.58 0.44
N TRP A 861 -40.69 2.84 -0.75
CA TRP A 861 -40.21 1.83 -1.69
C TRP A 861 -38.77 1.36 -1.40
N SER A 862 -38.01 2.08 -0.56
CA SER A 862 -36.65 1.71 -0.16
C SER A 862 -36.72 0.71 0.99
N ALA A 863 -36.25 -0.52 0.75
CA ALA A 863 -36.28 -1.61 1.74
C ALA A 863 -35.06 -1.54 2.67
N PHE A 864 -33.87 -1.31 2.11
CA PHE A 864 -32.63 -1.17 2.86
C PHE A 864 -31.68 -0.20 2.15
N ARG A 865 -30.93 0.59 2.90
CA ARG A 865 -29.90 1.49 2.36
C ARG A 865 -28.71 1.63 3.30
N SER A 866 -27.51 1.64 2.73
CA SER A 866 -26.25 1.77 3.46
C SER A 866 -25.27 2.69 2.74
N LYS A 867 -24.49 3.43 3.54
CA LYS A 867 -23.41 4.29 3.05
C LYS A 867 -22.05 3.61 3.10
N ASP A 868 -22.04 2.34 3.46
CA ASP A 868 -20.79 1.61 3.63
C ASP A 868 -20.16 1.26 2.30
N TYR A 869 -18.83 1.32 2.27
CA TYR A 869 -18.11 0.76 1.14
C TYR A 869 -18.28 -0.76 1.12
N GLY A 870 -18.51 -1.32 -0.06
CA GLY A 870 -18.89 -2.71 -0.19
C GLY A 870 -19.18 -3.15 -1.61
N TYR A 871 -19.59 -4.41 -1.74
CA TYR A 871 -20.01 -5.01 -2.99
C TYR A 871 -21.08 -6.06 -2.75
N THR A 872 -21.93 -6.28 -3.75
CA THR A 872 -22.98 -7.28 -3.71
C THR A 872 -22.43 -8.65 -4.10
N ARG A 873 -22.83 -9.69 -3.37
CA ARG A 873 -22.57 -11.10 -3.68
C ARG A 873 -23.89 -11.75 -4.04
N LEU A 874 -23.93 -12.44 -5.17
CA LEU A 874 -25.12 -13.11 -5.67
C LEU A 874 -24.85 -14.61 -5.79
N LYS A 875 -25.76 -15.43 -5.29
CA LYS A 875 -25.78 -16.88 -5.44
C LYS A 875 -27.08 -17.32 -6.06
N ALA A 876 -27.02 -17.85 -7.29
CA ALA A 876 -28.18 -18.51 -7.88
C ALA A 876 -28.18 -19.98 -7.43
N TYR A 877 -29.01 -20.32 -6.46
CA TYR A 877 -29.03 -21.67 -5.90
C TYR A 877 -29.62 -22.68 -6.88
N ASN A 878 -30.69 -22.30 -7.57
CA ASN A 878 -31.38 -23.11 -8.57
C ASN A 878 -32.36 -22.24 -9.37
N LYS A 879 -33.24 -22.89 -10.13
CA LYS A 879 -34.31 -22.28 -10.94
C LYS A 879 -35.38 -21.52 -10.15
N THR A 880 -35.46 -21.70 -8.83
CA THR A 880 -36.52 -21.14 -7.98
C THR A 880 -35.99 -20.28 -6.83
N HIS A 881 -34.70 -20.32 -6.51
CA HIS A 881 -34.10 -19.55 -5.41
C HIS A 881 -32.85 -18.77 -5.85
N LEU A 882 -32.88 -17.44 -5.65
CA LEU A 882 -31.70 -16.58 -5.61
C LEU A 882 -31.45 -16.12 -4.19
N TYR A 883 -30.18 -16.00 -3.82
CA TYR A 883 -29.73 -15.37 -2.59
C TYR A 883 -28.79 -14.22 -2.94
N ILE A 884 -29.03 -13.08 -2.32
CA ILE A 884 -28.22 -11.88 -2.53
C ILE A 884 -27.84 -11.33 -1.16
N GLU A 885 -26.56 -10.97 -1.02
CA GLU A 885 -26.04 -10.33 0.18
C GLU A 885 -25.15 -9.14 -0.17
N GLN A 886 -25.14 -8.13 0.69
CA GLN A 886 -24.26 -6.99 0.61
C GLN A 886 -23.14 -7.14 1.64
N PHE A 887 -21.91 -7.27 1.17
CA PHE A 887 -20.73 -7.22 2.03
C PHE A 887 -20.32 -5.77 2.26
N SER A 888 -20.22 -5.36 3.53
CA SER A 888 -19.63 -4.09 3.94
C SER A 888 -18.15 -4.28 4.23
N ALA A 889 -17.29 -3.64 3.43
CA ALA A 889 -15.86 -3.56 3.67
C ALA A 889 -15.54 -2.71 4.92
N ASP A 890 -16.43 -1.77 5.27
CA ASP A 890 -16.29 -0.95 6.48
C ASP A 890 -16.48 -1.78 7.75
N GLN A 891 -17.54 -2.61 7.79
CA GLN A 891 -17.87 -3.45 8.94
C GLN A 891 -17.18 -4.82 8.89
N ARG A 892 -16.65 -5.19 7.71
CA ARG A 892 -16.13 -6.54 7.38
C ARG A 892 -17.15 -7.64 7.67
N SER A 893 -18.42 -7.37 7.34
CA SER A 893 -19.56 -8.26 7.58
C SER A 893 -20.65 -8.06 6.53
N ILE A 894 -21.60 -8.99 6.48
CA ILE A 894 -22.81 -8.84 5.67
C ILE A 894 -23.74 -7.85 6.36
N THR A 895 -24.13 -6.80 5.64
CA THR A 895 -25.01 -5.73 6.15
C THR A 895 -26.45 -5.86 5.70
N ASP A 896 -26.69 -6.52 4.57
CA ASP A 896 -28.02 -6.84 4.06
C ASP A 896 -27.96 -8.21 3.39
N HIS A 897 -29.03 -8.99 3.51
CA HIS A 897 -29.16 -10.28 2.84
C HIS A 897 -30.63 -10.65 2.69
N PHE A 898 -30.96 -11.33 1.60
CA PHE A 898 -32.34 -11.72 1.33
C PHE A 898 -32.41 -12.83 0.29
N TRP A 899 -33.54 -13.54 0.31
CA TRP A 899 -33.89 -14.54 -0.68
C TRP A 899 -34.91 -13.99 -1.67
N ILE A 900 -34.77 -14.38 -2.94
CA ILE A 900 -35.83 -14.25 -3.94
C ILE A 900 -36.26 -15.66 -4.32
N VAL A 901 -37.53 -15.95 -4.12
CA VAL A 901 -38.11 -17.29 -4.34
C VAL A 901 -39.27 -17.17 -5.31
N LYS A 902 -39.28 -17.97 -6.37
CA LYS A 902 -40.41 -18.09 -7.30
C LYS A 902 -40.68 -19.54 -7.69
N SER A 903 -41.94 -19.93 -7.73
CA SER A 903 -42.37 -21.30 -8.05
C SER A 903 -42.40 -21.55 -9.57
N SER A 904 -42.85 -20.56 -10.33
CA SER A 904 -42.83 -20.46 -11.80
C SER A 904 -42.77 -18.99 -12.21
N HIS A 905 -42.29 -18.68 -13.41
CA HIS A 905 -42.33 -17.31 -13.90
C HIS A 905 -43.79 -16.91 -14.22
N CYS A 906 -44.27 -15.80 -13.67
CA CYS A 906 -45.52 -15.16 -14.06
C CYS A 906 -45.16 -13.90 -14.86
N SER A 907 -45.19 -13.97 -16.19
CA SER A 907 -45.17 -12.75 -17.00
C SER A 907 -46.51 -12.01 -16.80
N SER A 908 -46.47 -10.70 -16.72
CA SER A 908 -47.67 -9.84 -16.63
C SER A 908 -48.27 -9.65 -18.03
N GLY A 909 -48.73 -10.76 -18.63
CA GLY A 909 -49.47 -10.82 -19.89
C GLY A 909 -50.93 -11.13 -19.67
#